data_AF-A0A2D9GE76-F1
#
_entry.id   AF-A0A2D9GE76-F1
#
_cell.length_a   1.000
_cell.length_b   1.000
_cell.length_c   1.000
_cell.angle_alpha   90.00
_cell.angle_beta   90.00
_cell.angle_gamma   90.00
#
_symmetry.space_group_name_H-M   'P 1'
#
loop_
_entity.id
_entity.type
_entity.pdbx_description
1 polymer ?
#
loop_
_entity_poly.entity_id
_entity_poly.type
_entity_poly.pdbx_seq_one_letter_code
_entity_poly.pdbx_strand_id
1 'polypeptide(L)'
;MWNVSQYISGYGADGVIRTEFDLQGQGLRNGDGPSSVYSLFGNWGTQYTGANRQYNTQSTFKFSASADVGDHEISFGFERETRVDKYWGVGANGLWTLARQLTNKHIVQRDIYNPIPIFDANGIFQDTVDFNRLNEQQYDNLGNPIFYYSDADGNQYQGIGLSQQSTFDYNLRGNLEGYNYDDINWIDIDNLDPDQLSINYFSANELLNGGSNYVYYFGFDAFGNPISGTPTLTDYFGHRNKDGNLVEKGSVTPQNEIGTVISENQLRREVAAFSPIYTAGYIQDKFAVNDLLFNIGLRIDNYDANQPVLNDKYLLFNPSLANTQAAKSLLPNPDPDNLDWEDLNHPSSIGDNFVVYVDNIEDASRIVGYRDGDNWYNEQGVQISDPTLLAEAAEGKISPLLDEDAIKAVKGGYKTDDAFVDYKAQTTFMPRIAFSFPISDEAQFFAHYDVLTQRPPSANRIEPLDYLYMEDNVGALLNNPDLKPEKTIDYELGFAKKLTLSSALKMSLFYKELRDMIQVTNVLGAYPATYMMYQNIDFGTVKGFSASYDLRRTGRVQMTTNYTLQFADGTGSSASSGYSLVNTGQPNLRTTIPLSYDQRHALSASVDYRYKTGDKYTGPVLFGLKIFEDAGANIMMSAGSGTPYSRQSNITQEAADGINDRSTLMGSINGSRLPWQFRLNAKFNKNFEIKWNKKKSSFVNAYLQIQNLLDAKNIISVYRATGNPEDDGYLTAAESQNDIMSRNNPDSFRYLYSLAVNNPSHYSLPRTFRLGLSLTF
;
A
#
# COMPACT_ATOMS: atom_id res chain seq x y z
N MET A 1 -42.16 -6.06 -55.42
CA MET A 1 -42.04 -4.83 -54.59
C MET A 1 -42.64 -5.23 -53.25
N TRP A 2 -41.89 -5.80 -52.33
CA TRP A 2 -40.84 -5.17 -51.53
C TRP A 2 -39.61 -6.08 -51.40
N ASN A 3 -38.43 -5.46 -51.38
CA ASN A 3 -37.13 -6.11 -51.28
C ASN A 3 -36.90 -6.60 -49.85
N VAL A 4 -36.49 -7.85 -49.73
CA VAL A 4 -35.83 -8.41 -48.55
C VAL A 4 -34.47 -7.73 -48.43
N SER A 5 -34.27 -6.96 -47.36
CA SER A 5 -32.97 -6.42 -46.99
C SER A 5 -32.53 -7.08 -45.69
N GLN A 6 -31.49 -7.92 -45.77
CA GLN A 6 -30.75 -8.45 -44.61
C GLN A 6 -29.81 -7.41 -43.96
N TYR A 7 -30.01 -6.13 -44.21
CA TYR A 7 -29.41 -5.08 -43.39
C TYR A 7 -30.35 -4.78 -42.23
N ILE A 8 -29.94 -5.13 -41.01
CA ILE A 8 -30.36 -4.41 -39.82
C ILE A 8 -30.03 -2.94 -40.11
N SER A 9 -31.07 -2.16 -40.36
CA SER A 9 -30.97 -0.73 -40.56
C SER A 9 -30.50 -0.09 -39.26
N GLY A 10 -29.26 0.40 -39.27
CA GLY A 10 -28.77 1.39 -38.32
C GLY A 10 -28.27 0.83 -36.99
N TYR A 11 -27.04 0.29 -37.00
CA TYR A 11 -26.04 0.82 -36.07
C TYR A 11 -25.65 2.20 -36.64
N GLY A 12 -26.18 3.26 -36.06
CA GLY A 12 -25.98 4.61 -36.56
C GLY A 12 -26.89 5.58 -35.82
N ALA A 13 -26.37 6.77 -35.53
CA ALA A 13 -27.03 7.85 -34.79
C ALA A 13 -28.32 8.36 -35.47
N ASP A 14 -29.37 7.54 -35.48
CA ASP A 14 -30.73 7.89 -35.92
C ASP A 14 -31.58 8.44 -34.76
N GLY A 15 -30.99 8.56 -33.57
CA GLY A 15 -31.62 9.09 -32.36
C GLY A 15 -32.53 8.10 -31.65
N VAL A 16 -32.57 6.83 -32.08
CA VAL A 16 -33.34 5.78 -31.42
C VAL A 16 -32.38 4.88 -30.64
N ILE A 17 -32.46 4.95 -29.31
CA ILE A 17 -31.68 4.09 -28.41
C ILE A 17 -32.30 2.69 -28.44
N ARG A 18 -31.59 1.71 -29.01
CA ARG A 18 -32.06 0.30 -29.09
C ARG A 18 -31.17 -0.65 -28.29
N THR A 19 -29.90 -0.29 -28.15
CA THR A 19 -28.87 -1.02 -27.44
C THR A 19 -28.07 -0.07 -26.56
N GLU A 20 -27.29 -0.61 -25.63
CA GLU A 20 -26.40 0.21 -24.81
C GLU A 20 -25.36 0.98 -25.62
N PHE A 21 -24.96 0.47 -26.78
CA PHE A 21 -24.00 1.13 -27.67
C PHE A 21 -24.59 2.38 -28.34
N ASP A 22 -25.92 2.45 -28.49
CA ASP A 22 -26.59 3.60 -29.10
C ASP A 22 -26.61 4.83 -28.16
N LEU A 23 -26.41 4.63 -26.86
CA LEU A 23 -26.25 5.70 -25.86
C LEU A 23 -24.85 6.33 -25.86
N GLN A 24 -23.87 5.66 -26.47
CA GLN A 24 -22.48 6.10 -26.42
C GLN A 24 -22.31 7.46 -27.11
N GLY A 25 -22.03 8.50 -26.32
CA GLY A 25 -21.90 9.88 -26.78
C GLY A 25 -23.22 10.65 -26.94
N GLN A 26 -24.37 10.04 -26.60
CA GLN A 26 -25.68 10.71 -26.61
C GLN A 26 -26.25 10.98 -25.19
N GLY A 27 -25.79 10.28 -24.16
CA GLY A 27 -26.23 10.47 -22.78
C GLY A 27 -25.37 9.72 -21.75
N LEU A 28 -25.78 9.76 -20.48
CA LEU A 28 -25.15 9.03 -19.36
C LEU A 28 -26.19 8.11 -18.72
N ARG A 29 -25.78 6.89 -18.34
CA ARG A 29 -26.58 5.96 -17.52
C ARG A 29 -26.22 6.10 -16.04
N ASN A 30 -26.93 5.38 -15.18
CA ASN A 30 -26.58 5.31 -13.76
C ASN A 30 -25.16 4.76 -13.57
N GLY A 31 -24.32 5.43 -12.78
CA GLY A 31 -22.91 5.06 -12.61
C GLY A 31 -21.95 5.53 -13.72
N ASP A 32 -22.45 6.04 -14.86
CA ASP A 32 -21.60 6.67 -15.88
C ASP A 32 -21.23 8.10 -15.45
N GLY A 33 -19.97 8.50 -15.72
CA GLY A 33 -19.49 9.85 -15.52
C GLY A 33 -19.38 10.62 -16.85
N PRO A 34 -19.56 11.95 -16.87
CA PRO A 34 -19.31 12.73 -18.06
C PRO A 34 -17.81 12.68 -18.43
N SER A 35 -17.50 12.69 -19.73
CA SER A 35 -16.12 12.69 -20.22
C SER A 35 -15.37 13.93 -19.73
N SER A 36 -14.12 13.73 -19.28
CA SER A 36 -13.24 14.83 -18.88
C SER A 36 -12.95 15.78 -20.05
N VAL A 37 -12.72 17.05 -19.74
CA VAL A 37 -12.38 18.06 -20.75
C VAL A 37 -10.91 17.92 -21.09
N TYR A 38 -10.61 17.40 -22.28
CA TYR A 38 -9.24 17.14 -22.79
C TYR A 38 -8.37 16.27 -21.87
N SER A 39 -8.97 15.43 -21.03
CA SER A 39 -8.24 14.70 -19.98
C SER A 39 -7.55 15.59 -18.95
N LEU A 40 -8.01 16.83 -18.75
CA LEU A 40 -7.41 17.79 -17.80
C LEU A 40 -8.32 18.09 -16.61
N PHE A 41 -9.64 18.14 -16.84
CA PHE A 41 -10.61 18.55 -15.83
C PHE A 41 -11.84 17.65 -15.85
N GLY A 42 -12.33 17.31 -14.66
CA GLY A 42 -13.66 16.73 -14.49
C GLY A 42 -14.73 17.66 -15.06
N ASN A 43 -15.76 17.08 -15.65
CA ASN A 43 -16.82 17.83 -16.31
C ASN A 43 -17.99 18.08 -15.36
N TRP A 44 -18.93 18.92 -15.77
CA TRP A 44 -20.09 19.26 -14.97
C TRP A 44 -20.96 18.02 -14.74
N GLY A 45 -21.35 17.79 -13.49
CA GLY A 45 -22.13 16.61 -13.12
C GLY A 45 -21.33 15.35 -12.80
N THR A 46 -19.99 15.42 -12.72
CA THR A 46 -19.17 14.32 -12.18
C THR A 46 -19.57 14.02 -10.73
N GLN A 47 -19.92 12.76 -10.46
CA GLN A 47 -20.41 12.27 -9.16
C GLN A 47 -19.26 11.74 -8.30
N TYR A 48 -19.49 11.60 -6.98
CA TYR A 48 -18.57 10.87 -6.10
C TYR A 48 -18.63 9.37 -6.43
N THR A 49 -17.47 8.74 -6.57
CA THR A 49 -17.35 7.41 -7.17
C THR A 49 -17.22 6.26 -6.18
N GLY A 50 -17.26 6.53 -4.86
CA GLY A 50 -17.10 5.49 -3.85
C GLY A 50 -17.46 5.91 -2.43
N ALA A 51 -17.47 4.92 -1.54
CA ALA A 51 -17.71 5.07 -0.10
C ALA A 51 -16.67 4.25 0.68
N ASN A 52 -16.32 4.71 1.88
CA ASN A 52 -15.43 3.96 2.78
C ASN A 52 -15.82 4.11 4.25
N ARG A 53 -15.41 3.14 5.05
CA ARG A 53 -15.50 3.09 6.51
C ARG A 53 -14.15 2.66 7.06
N GLN A 54 -13.64 3.38 8.04
CA GLN A 54 -12.39 3.06 8.71
C GLN A 54 -12.58 3.08 10.22
N TYR A 55 -12.04 2.07 10.90
CA TYR A 55 -12.06 1.99 12.36
C TYR A 55 -10.68 1.55 12.84
N ASN A 56 -9.98 2.44 13.54
CA ASN A 56 -8.66 2.17 14.10
C ASN A 56 -8.71 2.41 15.60
N THR A 57 -8.23 1.45 16.38
CA THR A 57 -8.07 1.59 17.84
C THR A 57 -6.67 1.21 18.27
N GLN A 58 -6.15 1.93 19.26
CA GLN A 58 -4.87 1.69 19.88
C GLN A 58 -5.06 1.70 21.40
N SER A 59 -4.67 0.62 22.05
CA SER A 59 -4.68 0.51 23.51
C SER A 59 -3.26 0.27 23.99
N THR A 60 -2.77 1.15 24.86
CA THR A 60 -1.39 1.09 25.35
C THR A 60 -1.36 1.09 26.87
N PHE A 61 -0.73 0.08 27.45
CA PHE A 61 -0.40 0.01 28.86
C PHE A 61 1.09 0.31 29.03
N LYS A 62 1.43 1.29 29.88
CA LYS A 62 2.82 1.65 30.20
C LYS A 62 3.02 1.67 31.70
N PHE A 63 4.16 1.14 32.12
CA PHE A 63 4.67 1.27 33.47
C PHE A 63 6.11 1.78 33.41
N SER A 64 6.43 2.71 34.30
CA SER A 64 7.79 3.23 34.45
C SER A 64 8.06 3.51 35.92
N ALA A 65 9.25 3.15 36.37
CA ALA A 65 9.74 3.45 37.71
C ALA A 65 11.20 3.92 37.63
N SER A 66 11.60 4.72 38.61
CA SER A 66 12.98 5.16 38.78
C SER A 66 13.32 5.24 40.26
N ALA A 67 14.59 5.02 40.58
CA ALA A 67 15.13 5.13 41.93
C ALA A 67 16.58 5.61 41.88
N ASP A 68 16.92 6.50 42.81
CA ASP A 68 18.29 6.95 43.03
C ASP A 68 18.91 6.09 44.14
N VAL A 69 20.01 5.41 43.85
CA VAL A 69 20.74 4.54 44.78
C VAL A 69 22.23 4.90 44.76
N GLY A 70 22.65 5.69 45.74
CA GLY A 70 24.02 6.22 45.77
C GLY A 70 24.25 7.16 44.58
N ASP A 71 25.27 6.87 43.77
CA ASP A 71 25.62 7.63 42.56
C ASP A 71 24.90 7.13 41.29
N HIS A 72 23.94 6.21 41.44
CA HIS A 72 23.19 5.59 40.33
C HIS A 72 21.73 6.08 40.30
N GLU A 73 21.28 6.55 39.14
CA GLU A 73 19.88 6.84 38.80
C GLU A 73 19.38 5.70 37.91
N ILE A 74 18.74 4.70 38.51
CA ILE A 74 18.24 3.53 37.81
C ILE A 74 16.78 3.77 37.42
N SER A 75 16.47 3.58 36.14
CA SER A 75 15.11 3.63 35.61
C SER A 75 14.80 2.36 34.83
N PHE A 76 13.55 1.91 34.90
CA PHE A 76 13.07 0.78 34.13
C PHE A 76 11.59 0.95 33.82
N GLY A 77 11.14 0.27 32.79
CA GLY A 77 9.75 0.30 32.41
C GLY A 77 9.39 -0.79 31.44
N PHE A 78 8.10 -0.97 31.23
CA PHE A 78 7.57 -1.84 30.21
C PHE A 78 6.34 -1.22 29.55
N GLU A 79 6.11 -1.62 28.32
CA GLU A 79 5.01 -1.18 27.48
C GLU A 79 4.40 -2.39 26.79
N ARG A 80 3.07 -2.44 26.76
CA ARG A 80 2.31 -3.33 25.87
C ARG A 80 1.31 -2.49 25.12
N GLU A 81 1.34 -2.61 23.81
CA GLU A 81 0.42 -1.95 22.91
C GLU A 81 -0.29 -2.99 22.05
N THR A 82 -1.60 -2.82 21.91
CA THR A 82 -2.41 -3.53 20.94
C THR A 82 -3.06 -2.51 20.02
N ARG A 83 -3.05 -2.81 18.72
CA ARG A 83 -3.75 -2.04 17.70
C ARG A 83 -4.78 -2.94 17.04
N VAL A 84 -5.90 -2.36 16.60
CA VAL A 84 -6.88 -3.04 15.74
C VAL A 84 -7.28 -2.06 14.65
N ASP A 85 -6.93 -2.40 13.43
CA ASP A 85 -7.28 -1.65 12.23
C ASP A 85 -8.32 -2.42 11.43
N LYS A 86 -9.36 -1.70 10.99
CA LYS A 86 -10.41 -2.20 10.12
C LYS A 86 -10.68 -1.20 9.01
N TYR A 87 -10.95 -1.69 7.82
CA TYR A 87 -11.32 -0.87 6.68
C TYR A 87 -12.34 -1.60 5.81
N TRP A 88 -13.25 -0.84 5.23
CA TRP A 88 -14.10 -1.28 4.13
C TRP A 88 -14.24 -0.11 3.15
N GLY A 89 -14.12 -0.38 1.86
CA GLY A 89 -14.34 0.61 0.81
C GLY A 89 -14.94 -0.04 -0.43
N VAL A 90 -15.70 0.74 -1.19
CA VAL A 90 -16.39 0.29 -2.41
C VAL A 90 -16.33 1.35 -3.51
N GLY A 91 -16.07 0.90 -4.75
CA GLY A 91 -16.21 1.69 -5.96
C GLY A 91 -17.66 1.68 -6.45
N ALA A 92 -18.48 2.59 -5.95
CA ALA A 92 -19.93 2.60 -6.15
C ALA A 92 -20.35 2.68 -7.63
N ASN A 93 -19.63 3.42 -8.47
CA ASN A 93 -19.95 3.53 -9.90
C ASN A 93 -19.80 2.19 -10.62
N GLY A 94 -18.74 1.44 -10.29
CA GLY A 94 -18.45 0.16 -10.90
C GLY A 94 -19.51 -0.91 -10.60
N LEU A 95 -20.22 -0.78 -9.46
CA LEU A 95 -21.31 -1.69 -9.11
C LEU A 95 -22.45 -1.67 -10.13
N TRP A 96 -22.74 -0.53 -10.76
CA TRP A 96 -23.75 -0.46 -11.82
C TRP A 96 -23.35 -1.28 -13.04
N THR A 97 -22.07 -1.21 -13.43
CA THR A 97 -21.52 -2.01 -14.52
C THR A 97 -21.57 -3.49 -14.19
N LEU A 98 -21.14 -3.87 -12.98
CA LEU A 98 -21.21 -5.26 -12.53
C LEU A 98 -22.66 -5.76 -12.49
N ALA A 99 -23.58 -4.97 -11.95
CA ALA A 99 -24.99 -5.32 -11.85
C ALA A 99 -25.59 -5.58 -13.24
N ARG A 100 -25.32 -4.74 -14.25
CA ARG A 100 -25.74 -4.99 -15.64
C ARG A 100 -25.20 -6.29 -16.21
N GLN A 101 -23.95 -6.62 -15.94
CA GLN A 101 -23.31 -7.85 -16.41
C GLN A 101 -23.90 -9.11 -15.77
N LEU A 102 -24.41 -8.97 -14.54
CA LEU A 102 -24.96 -10.08 -13.76
C LEU A 102 -26.47 -10.28 -13.98
N THR A 103 -27.24 -9.20 -14.16
CA THR A 103 -28.68 -9.24 -14.41
C THR A 103 -29.01 -9.90 -15.75
N ASN A 104 -30.06 -10.72 -15.80
CA ASN A 104 -30.56 -11.44 -16.97
C ASN A 104 -29.56 -12.40 -17.65
N LYS A 105 -28.35 -12.63 -17.09
CA LYS A 105 -27.32 -13.47 -17.73
C LYS A 105 -27.82 -14.86 -18.15
N HIS A 106 -28.65 -15.49 -17.31
CA HIS A 106 -29.24 -16.82 -17.52
C HIS A 106 -30.33 -16.91 -18.61
N ILE A 107 -30.76 -15.78 -19.18
CA ILE A 107 -31.85 -15.70 -20.16
C ILE A 107 -31.42 -14.97 -21.45
N VAL A 108 -30.11 -14.90 -21.71
CA VAL A 108 -29.56 -14.27 -22.92
C VAL A 108 -29.80 -15.13 -24.15
N GLN A 109 -29.79 -16.46 -24.01
CA GLN A 109 -29.98 -17.38 -25.13
C GLN A 109 -31.46 -17.55 -25.52
N ARG A 110 -31.67 -17.97 -26.77
CA ARG A 110 -32.98 -18.35 -27.31
C ARG A 110 -33.21 -19.84 -27.09
N ASP A 111 -34.46 -20.21 -26.79
CA ASP A 111 -34.87 -21.61 -26.74
C ASP A 111 -35.05 -22.16 -28.16
N ILE A 112 -33.93 -22.53 -28.78
CA ILE A 112 -33.90 -23.05 -30.16
C ILE A 112 -34.64 -24.39 -30.32
N TYR A 113 -34.96 -25.06 -29.22
CA TYR A 113 -35.66 -26.35 -29.24
C TYR A 113 -37.18 -26.19 -29.32
N ASN A 114 -37.73 -25.01 -29.01
CA ASN A 114 -39.16 -24.71 -29.05
C ASN A 114 -39.49 -23.49 -29.93
N PRO A 115 -39.38 -23.59 -31.27
CA PRO A 115 -39.69 -22.51 -32.19
C PRO A 115 -41.20 -22.17 -32.25
N ILE A 116 -41.53 -20.88 -32.37
CA ILE A 116 -42.90 -20.35 -32.48
C ILE A 116 -43.11 -19.79 -33.90
N PRO A 117 -43.61 -20.59 -34.85
CA PRO A 117 -43.88 -20.12 -36.21
C PRO A 117 -45.07 -19.12 -36.25
N ILE A 118 -44.91 -18.00 -36.96
CA ILE A 118 -45.97 -16.99 -37.13
C ILE A 118 -46.81 -17.29 -38.37
N PHE A 119 -48.14 -17.27 -38.22
CA PHE A 119 -49.12 -17.43 -39.30
C PHE A 119 -50.00 -16.18 -39.43
N ASP A 120 -50.44 -15.85 -40.65
CA ASP A 120 -51.42 -14.77 -40.85
C ASP A 120 -52.85 -15.19 -40.48
N ALA A 121 -53.79 -14.25 -40.61
CA ALA A 121 -55.21 -14.46 -40.34
C ALA A 121 -55.87 -15.55 -41.22
N ASN A 122 -55.20 -15.99 -42.28
CA ASN A 122 -55.63 -17.06 -43.18
C ASN A 122 -54.88 -18.38 -42.94
N GLY A 123 -54.01 -18.46 -41.94
CA GLY A 123 -53.22 -19.65 -41.60
C GLY A 123 -52.00 -19.89 -42.49
N ILE A 124 -51.54 -18.89 -43.26
CA ILE A 124 -50.33 -19.00 -44.08
C ILE A 124 -49.12 -18.59 -43.24
N PHE A 125 -48.12 -19.48 -43.19
CA PHE A 125 -46.85 -19.24 -42.50
C PHE A 125 -46.13 -18.03 -43.11
N GLN A 126 -45.70 -17.10 -42.28
CA GLN A 126 -45.15 -15.80 -42.69
C GLN A 126 -43.62 -15.80 -42.83
N ASP A 127 -42.98 -16.97 -42.86
CA ASP A 127 -41.52 -17.12 -42.91
C ASP A 127 -40.78 -16.45 -41.72
N THR A 128 -41.52 -16.22 -40.62
CA THR A 128 -41.00 -15.68 -39.36
C THR A 128 -41.20 -16.72 -38.27
N VAL A 129 -40.12 -17.01 -37.54
CA VAL A 129 -40.12 -17.91 -36.38
C VAL A 129 -39.63 -17.12 -35.18
N ASP A 130 -40.49 -16.97 -34.19
CA ASP A 130 -40.14 -16.40 -32.90
C ASP A 130 -39.60 -17.49 -31.97
N PHE A 131 -38.80 -17.08 -30.99
CA PHE A 131 -38.24 -17.97 -29.98
C PHE A 131 -38.44 -17.34 -28.61
N ASN A 132 -38.84 -18.14 -27.63
CA ASN A 132 -38.79 -17.72 -26.23
C ASN A 132 -37.33 -17.62 -25.76
N ARG A 133 -37.10 -16.92 -24.65
CA ARG A 133 -35.81 -16.95 -23.95
C ARG A 133 -35.62 -18.31 -23.29
N LEU A 134 -34.43 -18.88 -23.42
CA LEU A 134 -34.04 -20.10 -22.72
C LEU A 134 -33.63 -19.73 -21.29
N ASN A 135 -34.28 -20.30 -20.28
CA ASN A 135 -33.71 -20.30 -18.94
C ASN A 135 -32.63 -21.39 -18.89
N GLU A 136 -31.36 -20.99 -18.88
CA GLU A 136 -30.23 -21.93 -18.89
C GLU A 136 -29.98 -22.61 -17.52
N GLN A 137 -30.88 -22.47 -16.55
CA GLN A 137 -30.67 -22.88 -15.16
C GLN A 137 -31.51 -24.08 -14.73
N GLN A 138 -30.89 -25.01 -13.99
CA GLN A 138 -31.57 -26.12 -13.29
C GLN A 138 -31.17 -26.11 -11.81
N TYR A 139 -32.09 -26.54 -10.92
CA TYR A 139 -31.89 -26.56 -9.46
C TYR A 139 -32.21 -27.93 -8.85
N ASP A 140 -31.53 -28.30 -7.77
CA ASP A 140 -31.94 -29.44 -6.94
C ASP A 140 -33.10 -29.10 -5.99
N ASN A 141 -33.60 -30.11 -5.26
CA ASN A 141 -34.68 -29.96 -4.28
C ASN A 141 -34.31 -29.11 -3.06
N LEU A 142 -33.06 -28.68 -2.94
CA LEU A 142 -32.52 -27.79 -1.89
C LEU A 142 -32.29 -26.37 -2.42
N GLY A 143 -32.57 -26.11 -3.71
CA GLY A 143 -32.39 -24.80 -4.36
C GLY A 143 -30.97 -24.53 -4.85
N ASN A 144 -30.10 -25.54 -4.89
CA ASN A 144 -28.74 -25.38 -5.41
C ASN A 144 -28.72 -25.49 -6.93
N PRO A 145 -27.95 -24.65 -7.64
CA PRO A 145 -27.75 -24.77 -9.07
C PRO A 145 -27.07 -26.10 -9.42
N ILE A 146 -27.62 -26.85 -10.36
CA ILE A 146 -27.09 -28.15 -10.77
C ILE A 146 -26.70 -28.19 -12.23
N PHE A 147 -25.65 -28.95 -12.51
CA PHE A 147 -25.26 -29.35 -13.86
C PHE A 147 -25.12 -30.87 -13.93
N TYR A 148 -25.32 -31.42 -15.12
CA TYR A 148 -25.13 -32.84 -15.39
C TYR A 148 -23.84 -33.04 -16.19
N TYR A 149 -22.97 -33.92 -15.72
CA TYR A 149 -21.79 -34.37 -16.45
C TYR A 149 -21.83 -35.88 -16.62
N SER A 150 -21.14 -36.38 -17.64
CA SER A 150 -21.11 -37.81 -17.97
C SER A 150 -19.69 -38.34 -17.75
N ASP A 151 -19.53 -39.49 -17.11
CA ASP A 151 -18.23 -40.19 -17.10
C ASP A 151 -17.91 -40.78 -18.48
N ALA A 152 -16.71 -41.36 -18.60
CA ALA A 152 -16.25 -42.02 -19.84
C ALA A 152 -17.12 -43.22 -20.25
N ASP A 153 -17.92 -43.76 -19.32
CA ASP A 153 -18.83 -44.89 -19.53
C ASP A 153 -20.28 -44.43 -19.81
N GLY A 154 -20.53 -43.12 -19.86
CA GLY A 154 -21.83 -42.52 -20.17
C GLY A 154 -22.80 -42.43 -18.99
N ASN A 155 -22.37 -42.69 -17.76
CA ASN A 155 -23.18 -42.49 -16.56
C ASN A 155 -23.27 -40.99 -16.24
N GLN A 156 -24.50 -40.49 -16.05
CA GLN A 156 -24.72 -39.09 -15.69
C GLN A 156 -24.67 -38.87 -14.18
N TYR A 157 -23.88 -37.89 -13.77
CA TYR A 157 -23.74 -37.43 -12.40
C TYR A 157 -24.24 -36.00 -12.27
N GLN A 158 -24.88 -35.73 -11.14
CA GLN A 158 -25.34 -34.40 -10.76
C GLN A 158 -24.23 -33.71 -9.96
N GLY A 159 -23.74 -32.58 -10.45
CA GLY A 159 -22.84 -31.69 -9.73
C GLY A 159 -23.56 -30.40 -9.30
N ILE A 160 -23.11 -29.79 -8.20
CA ILE A 160 -23.50 -28.41 -7.85
C ILE A 160 -22.60 -27.47 -8.64
N GLY A 161 -23.18 -26.71 -9.57
CA GLY A 161 -22.45 -25.89 -10.52
C GLY A 161 -22.50 -24.41 -10.22
N LEU A 162 -21.80 -23.62 -11.02
CA LEU A 162 -22.10 -22.19 -11.08
C LEU A 162 -23.46 -22.02 -11.74
N SER A 163 -24.37 -21.38 -11.02
CA SER A 163 -25.63 -20.92 -11.60
C SER A 163 -25.31 -19.99 -12.78
N GLN A 164 -25.91 -20.25 -13.95
CA GLN A 164 -25.98 -19.29 -15.04
C GLN A 164 -26.70 -18.01 -14.58
N GLN A 165 -27.62 -18.15 -13.61
CA GLN A 165 -28.22 -17.02 -12.91
C GLN A 165 -27.27 -16.55 -11.80
N SER A 166 -26.78 -15.32 -11.91
CA SER A 166 -25.94 -14.71 -10.88
C SER A 166 -26.65 -14.64 -9.51
N THR A 167 -25.90 -14.61 -8.42
CA THR A 167 -26.47 -14.41 -7.08
C THR A 167 -27.12 -13.04 -6.99
N PHE A 168 -26.53 -12.03 -7.63
CA PHE A 168 -27.14 -10.71 -7.79
C PHE A 168 -28.52 -10.77 -8.45
N ASP A 169 -28.66 -11.40 -9.62
CA ASP A 169 -29.93 -11.48 -10.34
C ASP A 169 -30.99 -12.28 -9.57
N TYR A 170 -30.59 -13.40 -8.96
CA TYR A 170 -31.47 -14.21 -8.10
C TYR A 170 -32.04 -13.38 -6.95
N ASN A 171 -31.18 -12.67 -6.21
CA ASN A 171 -31.60 -11.83 -5.09
C ASN A 171 -32.42 -10.62 -5.55
N LEU A 172 -32.05 -10.01 -6.68
CA LEU A 172 -32.78 -8.88 -7.26
C LEU A 172 -34.22 -9.29 -7.61
N ARG A 173 -34.41 -10.38 -8.37
CA ARG A 173 -35.74 -10.91 -8.73
C ARG A 173 -36.59 -11.20 -7.50
N GLY A 174 -36.01 -11.85 -6.49
CA GLY A 174 -36.71 -12.18 -5.24
C GLY A 174 -37.20 -10.97 -4.45
N ASN A 175 -36.65 -9.78 -4.70
CA ASN A 175 -37.02 -8.53 -4.01
C ASN A 175 -37.82 -7.55 -4.89
N LEU A 176 -38.02 -7.84 -6.19
CA LEU A 176 -38.84 -7.02 -7.07
C LEU A 176 -40.29 -7.54 -7.13
N GLU A 177 -41.26 -6.65 -6.97
CA GLU A 177 -42.67 -7.02 -7.10
C GLU A 177 -42.99 -7.51 -8.52
N GLY A 178 -43.66 -8.67 -8.61
CA GLY A 178 -44.10 -9.24 -9.89
C GLY A 178 -43.09 -10.16 -10.59
N TYR A 179 -41.92 -10.40 -10.00
CA TYR A 179 -40.91 -11.34 -10.49
C TYR A 179 -40.82 -12.58 -9.59
N ASN A 180 -40.55 -13.73 -10.18
CA ASN A 180 -40.14 -14.95 -9.47
C ASN A 180 -38.64 -15.20 -9.67
N TYR A 181 -38.04 -16.00 -8.79
CA TYR A 181 -36.59 -16.31 -8.84
C TYR A 181 -36.16 -16.94 -10.17
N ASP A 182 -37.02 -17.75 -10.79
CA ASP A 182 -36.77 -18.49 -12.04
C ASP A 182 -37.42 -17.83 -13.29
N ASP A 183 -37.93 -16.61 -13.14
CA ASP A 183 -38.65 -15.91 -14.20
C ASP A 183 -37.72 -15.47 -15.35
N ILE A 184 -38.18 -15.64 -16.58
CA ILE A 184 -37.50 -15.23 -17.81
C ILE A 184 -37.81 -13.80 -18.28
N ASN A 185 -38.60 -13.06 -17.49
CA ASN A 185 -38.86 -11.65 -17.74
C ASN A 185 -37.58 -10.82 -17.67
N TRP A 186 -37.40 -9.92 -18.64
CA TRP A 186 -36.22 -9.07 -18.71
C TRP A 186 -36.30 -7.93 -17.70
N ILE A 187 -35.28 -7.79 -16.85
CA ILE A 187 -35.15 -6.67 -15.92
C ILE A 187 -34.28 -5.58 -16.56
N ASP A 188 -34.83 -4.37 -16.70
CA ASP A 188 -34.06 -3.18 -17.03
C ASP A 188 -33.57 -2.50 -15.76
N ILE A 189 -32.29 -2.72 -15.44
CA ILE A 189 -31.69 -2.23 -14.19
C ILE A 189 -31.57 -0.71 -14.14
N ASP A 190 -31.41 -0.04 -15.29
CA ASP A 190 -31.24 1.40 -15.36
C ASP A 190 -32.58 2.14 -15.12
N ASN A 191 -33.71 1.41 -15.19
CA ASN A 191 -35.05 1.91 -14.90
C ASN A 191 -35.52 1.62 -13.45
N LEU A 192 -34.69 0.98 -12.62
CA LEU A 192 -34.99 0.74 -11.20
C LEU A 192 -34.63 1.96 -10.34
N ASP A 193 -35.44 2.20 -9.31
CA ASP A 193 -35.15 3.23 -8.33
C ASP A 193 -34.00 2.78 -7.38
N PRO A 194 -33.14 3.70 -6.89
CA PRO A 194 -32.01 3.33 -6.04
C PRO A 194 -32.37 2.62 -4.72
N ASP A 195 -33.60 2.79 -4.21
CA ASP A 195 -34.10 2.10 -3.01
C ASP A 195 -34.50 0.64 -3.26
N GLN A 196 -34.68 0.26 -4.53
CA GLN A 196 -34.89 -1.13 -4.96
C GLN A 196 -33.59 -1.90 -5.15
N LEU A 197 -32.44 -1.26 -4.93
CA LEU A 197 -31.12 -1.84 -5.13
C LEU A 197 -30.36 -1.92 -3.81
N SER A 198 -29.60 -2.99 -3.64
CA SER A 198 -28.80 -3.22 -2.44
C SER A 198 -27.49 -3.92 -2.78
N ILE A 199 -26.41 -3.51 -2.11
CA ILE A 199 -25.11 -4.20 -2.21
C ILE A 199 -25.20 -5.65 -1.68
N ASN A 200 -26.16 -5.93 -0.80
CA ASN A 200 -26.37 -7.28 -0.26
C ASN A 200 -26.97 -8.26 -1.27
N TYR A 201 -27.37 -7.80 -2.47
CA TYR A 201 -27.80 -8.70 -3.53
C TYR A 201 -26.63 -9.44 -4.15
N PHE A 202 -25.43 -8.86 -4.16
CA PHE A 202 -24.24 -9.53 -4.63
C PHE A 202 -23.73 -10.58 -3.63
N SER A 203 -23.10 -11.62 -4.11
CA SER A 203 -22.19 -12.45 -3.31
C SER A 203 -20.85 -11.75 -3.10
N ALA A 204 -20.08 -12.18 -2.08
CA ALA A 204 -18.72 -11.67 -1.87
C ALA A 204 -17.83 -11.91 -3.11
N ASN A 205 -17.94 -13.09 -3.74
CA ASN A 205 -17.17 -13.41 -4.94
C ASN A 205 -17.51 -12.55 -6.16
N GLU A 206 -18.78 -12.25 -6.38
CA GLU A 206 -19.18 -11.33 -7.46
C GLU A 206 -18.57 -9.93 -7.24
N LEU A 207 -18.52 -9.46 -5.99
CA LEU A 207 -17.90 -8.17 -5.66
C LEU A 207 -16.37 -8.18 -5.81
N LEU A 208 -15.72 -9.34 -5.64
CA LEU A 208 -14.28 -9.51 -5.89
C LEU A 208 -13.95 -9.63 -7.39
N ASN A 209 -14.92 -10.04 -8.22
CA ASN A 209 -14.87 -10.00 -9.68
C ASN A 209 -13.55 -10.52 -10.28
N GLY A 210 -13.15 -11.74 -9.91
CA GLY A 210 -11.95 -12.37 -10.49
C GLY A 210 -10.64 -11.62 -10.23
N GLY A 211 -10.56 -10.88 -9.11
CA GLY A 211 -9.40 -10.06 -8.74
C GLY A 211 -9.51 -8.60 -9.17
N SER A 212 -10.44 -8.24 -10.06
CA SER A 212 -10.77 -6.84 -10.40
C SER A 212 -11.85 -6.30 -9.46
N ASN A 213 -11.51 -6.22 -8.18
CA ASN A 213 -12.43 -6.02 -7.08
C ASN A 213 -13.16 -4.66 -7.10
N TYR A 214 -14.45 -4.69 -6.77
CA TYR A 214 -15.26 -3.49 -6.51
C TYR A 214 -15.27 -3.10 -5.02
N VAL A 215 -14.93 -4.05 -4.15
CA VAL A 215 -14.83 -3.86 -2.69
C VAL A 215 -13.44 -4.19 -2.19
N TYR A 216 -13.02 -3.47 -1.15
CA TYR A 216 -11.77 -3.73 -0.44
C TYR A 216 -12.00 -3.66 1.06
N TYR A 217 -11.68 -4.73 1.79
CA TYR A 217 -12.08 -4.84 3.18
C TYR A 217 -11.19 -5.75 4.03
N PHE A 218 -11.12 -5.44 5.32
CA PHE A 218 -10.57 -6.29 6.39
C PHE A 218 -11.15 -5.82 7.73
N GLY A 219 -11.48 -6.74 8.62
CA GLY A 219 -12.20 -6.42 9.86
C GLY A 219 -13.69 -6.08 9.66
N PHE A 220 -14.15 -6.07 8.41
CA PHE A 220 -15.53 -6.00 7.96
C PHE A 220 -15.81 -7.16 6.99
N ASP A 221 -17.07 -7.49 6.75
CA ASP A 221 -17.48 -8.33 5.62
C ASP A 221 -17.44 -7.54 4.30
N ALA A 222 -17.69 -8.23 3.18
CA ALA A 222 -17.72 -7.62 1.83
C ALA A 222 -18.76 -6.48 1.69
N PHE A 223 -19.74 -6.42 2.58
CA PHE A 223 -20.87 -5.49 2.54
C PHE A 223 -20.70 -4.29 3.51
N GLY A 224 -19.65 -4.29 4.32
CA GLY A 224 -19.29 -3.20 5.23
C GLY A 224 -19.85 -3.33 6.65
N ASN A 225 -20.28 -4.53 7.05
CA ASN A 225 -20.65 -4.85 8.42
C ASN A 225 -19.44 -5.34 9.22
N PRO A 226 -19.26 -4.93 10.49
CA PRO A 226 -18.16 -5.43 11.31
C PRO A 226 -18.28 -6.94 11.55
N ILE A 227 -17.21 -7.68 11.27
CA ILE A 227 -17.13 -9.11 11.61
C ILE A 227 -16.87 -9.31 13.11
N SER A 228 -17.50 -10.35 13.67
CA SER A 228 -17.31 -10.82 15.04
C SER A 228 -16.34 -12.01 15.08
N GLY A 229 -15.37 -11.98 16.00
CA GLY A 229 -14.33 -13.02 16.09
C GLY A 229 -13.13 -12.75 15.17
N THR A 230 -12.28 -13.76 15.00
CA THR A 230 -11.07 -13.71 14.16
C THR A 230 -11.19 -14.78 13.07
N PRO A 231 -11.62 -14.42 11.83
CA PRO A 231 -11.67 -15.37 10.74
C PRO A 231 -10.25 -15.86 10.37
N THR A 232 -10.13 -17.10 9.92
CA THR A 232 -8.88 -17.71 9.47
C THR A 232 -8.71 -17.59 7.95
N LEU A 233 -7.52 -17.92 7.42
CA LEU A 233 -7.36 -18.05 5.97
C LEU A 233 -8.20 -19.18 5.38
N THR A 234 -8.42 -20.26 6.14
CA THR A 234 -9.38 -21.32 5.78
C THR A 234 -10.79 -20.77 5.59
N ASP A 235 -11.23 -19.81 6.41
CA ASP A 235 -12.53 -19.17 6.24
C ASP A 235 -12.62 -18.33 4.95
N TYR A 236 -11.48 -17.81 4.48
CA TYR A 236 -11.38 -17.06 3.24
C TYR A 236 -11.29 -17.96 2.00
N PHE A 237 -10.40 -18.96 2.00
CA PHE A 237 -10.24 -19.88 0.87
C PHE A 237 -11.35 -20.94 0.78
N GLY A 238 -11.98 -21.26 1.91
CA GLY A 238 -13.10 -22.18 2.02
C GLY A 238 -12.72 -23.50 2.69
N HIS A 239 -13.62 -24.02 3.52
CA HIS A 239 -13.45 -25.34 4.16
C HIS A 239 -13.71 -26.44 3.14
N ARG A 240 -12.89 -27.49 3.12
CA ARG A 240 -13.01 -28.59 2.15
C ARG A 240 -13.16 -29.93 2.88
N ASN A 241 -13.95 -30.85 2.33
CA ASN A 241 -14.06 -32.22 2.85
C ASN A 241 -12.95 -33.13 2.28
N LYS A 242 -12.93 -34.42 2.65
CA LYS A 242 -11.91 -35.38 2.19
C LYS A 242 -11.89 -35.59 0.67
N ASP A 243 -13.01 -35.34 0.01
CA ASP A 243 -13.16 -35.45 -1.44
C ASP A 243 -12.76 -34.15 -2.17
N GLY A 244 -12.34 -33.11 -1.42
CA GLY A 244 -11.97 -31.79 -1.98
C GLY A 244 -13.16 -30.89 -2.28
N ASN A 245 -14.39 -31.25 -1.89
CA ASN A 245 -15.58 -30.41 -2.10
C ASN A 245 -15.65 -29.27 -1.08
N LEU A 246 -16.09 -28.09 -1.53
CA LEU A 246 -16.31 -26.94 -0.67
C LEU A 246 -17.51 -27.19 0.28
N VAL A 247 -17.33 -26.91 1.57
CA VAL A 247 -18.34 -27.17 2.60
C VAL A 247 -18.54 -26.00 3.54
N GLU A 248 -19.71 -25.95 4.17
CA GLU A 248 -20.02 -24.98 5.21
C GLU A 248 -19.13 -25.21 6.44
N LYS A 249 -18.63 -24.11 7.02
CA LYS A 249 -17.78 -24.12 8.22
C LYS A 249 -18.47 -24.89 9.35
N GLY A 250 -17.77 -25.91 9.86
CA GLY A 250 -18.25 -26.73 10.99
C GLY A 250 -19.28 -27.81 10.63
N SER A 251 -19.60 -28.00 9.34
CA SER A 251 -20.52 -29.05 8.89
C SER A 251 -19.88 -30.45 8.82
N VAL A 252 -18.54 -30.52 8.67
CA VAL A 252 -17.78 -31.77 8.72
C VAL A 252 -17.56 -32.18 10.17
N THR A 253 -17.99 -33.39 10.52
CA THR A 253 -17.86 -33.96 11.86
C THR A 253 -17.30 -35.38 11.76
N PRO A 254 -16.79 -35.98 12.85
CA PRO A 254 -16.37 -37.38 12.83
C PRO A 254 -17.47 -38.37 12.39
N GLN A 255 -18.75 -37.97 12.44
CA GLN A 255 -19.90 -38.79 12.02
C GLN A 255 -20.42 -38.43 10.61
N ASN A 256 -20.05 -37.26 10.07
CA ASN A 256 -20.39 -36.81 8.72
C ASN A 256 -19.15 -36.20 8.08
N GLU A 257 -18.37 -37.04 7.40
CA GLU A 257 -17.12 -36.63 6.77
C GLU A 257 -17.33 -35.86 5.45
N ILE A 258 -18.55 -35.88 4.91
CA ILE A 258 -18.92 -35.18 3.67
C ILE A 258 -19.28 -33.72 3.96
N GLY A 259 -19.99 -33.44 5.06
CA GLY A 259 -20.44 -32.10 5.42
C GLY A 259 -21.56 -31.55 4.53
N THR A 260 -21.92 -30.28 4.71
CA THR A 260 -22.89 -29.58 3.86
C THR A 260 -22.12 -28.92 2.73
N VAL A 261 -22.24 -29.45 1.51
CA VAL A 261 -21.56 -28.88 0.33
C VAL A 261 -22.18 -27.54 -0.03
N ILE A 262 -21.33 -26.55 -0.30
CA ILE A 262 -21.74 -25.21 -0.73
C ILE A 262 -20.99 -24.82 -2.01
N SER A 263 -21.52 -23.84 -2.73
CA SER A 263 -20.88 -23.21 -3.88
C SER A 263 -19.92 -22.09 -3.46
N GLU A 264 -19.00 -21.72 -4.35
CA GLU A 264 -18.06 -20.61 -4.12
C GLU A 264 -18.80 -19.30 -3.79
N ASN A 265 -19.93 -18.99 -4.43
CA ASN A 265 -20.70 -17.76 -4.17
C ASN A 265 -21.35 -17.72 -2.77
N GLN A 266 -21.39 -18.83 -2.05
CA GLN A 266 -21.85 -18.88 -0.65
C GLN A 266 -20.71 -18.62 0.35
N LEU A 267 -19.45 -18.52 -0.12
CA LEU A 267 -18.34 -18.10 0.72
C LEU A 267 -18.47 -16.63 1.12
N ARG A 268 -18.21 -16.37 2.40
CA ARG A 268 -18.24 -15.02 2.96
C ARG A 268 -16.98 -14.21 2.68
N ARG A 269 -15.87 -14.89 2.35
CA ARG A 269 -14.55 -14.30 2.09
C ARG A 269 -14.11 -13.31 3.19
N GLU A 270 -14.34 -13.65 4.45
CA GLU A 270 -14.03 -12.76 5.58
C GLU A 270 -12.52 -12.63 5.78
N VAL A 271 -12.04 -11.40 6.01
CA VAL A 271 -10.61 -11.12 6.27
C VAL A 271 -10.49 -10.48 7.65
N ALA A 272 -9.61 -11.03 8.49
CA ALA A 272 -9.45 -10.58 9.87
C ALA A 272 -8.99 -9.11 9.95
N ALA A 273 -9.33 -8.45 11.05
CA ALA A 273 -8.80 -7.12 11.34
C ALA A 273 -7.29 -7.18 11.59
N PHE A 274 -6.52 -6.24 11.05
CA PHE A 274 -5.08 -6.21 11.28
C PHE A 274 -4.80 -5.77 12.72
N SER A 275 -4.25 -6.69 13.51
CA SER A 275 -4.20 -6.53 14.97
C SER A 275 -2.82 -6.82 15.56
N PRO A 276 -1.77 -6.05 15.19
CA PRO A 276 -0.42 -6.30 15.64
C PRO A 276 -0.27 -6.04 17.15
N ILE A 277 0.65 -6.79 17.75
CA ILE A 277 0.98 -6.71 19.17
C ILE A 277 2.42 -6.21 19.30
N TYR A 278 2.60 -5.24 20.19
CA TYR A 278 3.92 -4.71 20.51
C TYR A 278 4.15 -4.76 22.01
N THR A 279 5.28 -5.34 22.40
CA THR A 279 5.74 -5.33 23.78
C THR A 279 7.16 -4.80 23.84
N ALA A 280 7.45 -4.00 24.85
CA ALA A 280 8.78 -3.48 25.08
C ALA A 280 9.10 -3.46 26.58
N GLY A 281 10.37 -3.68 26.90
CA GLY A 281 10.90 -3.50 28.25
C GLY A 281 12.23 -2.76 28.18
N TYR A 282 12.52 -1.93 29.16
CA TYR A 282 13.83 -1.28 29.25
C TYR A 282 14.32 -1.21 30.69
N ILE A 283 15.65 -1.21 30.81
CA ILE A 283 16.38 -0.82 32.02
C ILE A 283 17.49 0.13 31.59
N GLN A 284 17.71 1.17 32.38
CA GLN A 284 18.70 2.19 32.12
C GLN A 284 19.26 2.69 33.44
N ASP A 285 20.58 2.88 33.51
CA ASP A 285 21.29 3.41 34.66
C ASP A 285 22.12 4.62 34.22
N LYS A 286 21.99 5.70 34.99
CA LYS A 286 22.78 6.91 34.83
C LYS A 286 23.61 7.14 36.09
N PHE A 287 24.93 7.16 35.92
CA PHE A 287 25.86 7.23 37.05
C PHE A 287 27.12 8.02 36.71
N ALA A 288 27.88 8.40 37.73
CA ALA A 288 29.14 9.13 37.57
C ALA A 288 30.33 8.32 38.11
N VAL A 289 31.44 8.25 37.36
CA VAL A 289 32.71 7.65 37.80
C VAL A 289 33.87 8.54 37.39
N ASN A 290 34.66 9.04 38.34
CA ASN A 290 35.84 9.89 38.07
C ASN A 290 35.51 11.04 37.09
N ASP A 291 34.46 11.80 37.38
CA ASP A 291 33.91 12.89 36.56
C ASP A 291 33.31 12.48 35.19
N LEU A 292 33.39 11.21 34.79
CA LEU A 292 32.68 10.69 33.62
C LEU A 292 31.22 10.39 33.98
N LEU A 293 30.29 10.98 33.25
CA LEU A 293 28.87 10.69 33.33
C LEU A 293 28.54 9.60 32.32
N PHE A 294 27.98 8.50 32.78
CA PHE A 294 27.51 7.41 31.93
C PHE A 294 25.99 7.36 31.95
N ASN A 295 25.41 6.99 30.82
CA ASN A 295 24.02 6.61 30.70
C ASN A 295 23.95 5.35 29.84
N ILE A 296 23.73 4.22 30.49
CA ILE A 296 23.76 2.90 29.86
C ILE A 296 22.40 2.27 30.05
N GLY A 297 21.77 1.88 28.95
CA GLY A 297 20.50 1.19 28.97
C GLY A 297 20.41 0.10 27.92
N LEU A 298 19.50 -0.83 28.17
CA LEU A 298 19.07 -1.82 27.20
C LEU A 298 17.55 -1.77 27.15
N ARG A 299 17.04 -1.55 25.96
CA ARG A 299 15.64 -1.78 25.62
C ARG A 299 15.53 -3.07 24.80
N ILE A 300 14.48 -3.84 25.04
CA ILE A 300 14.14 -5.02 24.25
C ILE A 300 12.74 -4.78 23.72
N ASP A 301 12.61 -4.80 22.41
CA ASP A 301 11.35 -4.67 21.71
C ASP A 301 10.96 -6.02 21.12
N ASN A 302 9.68 -6.37 21.20
CA ASN A 302 9.10 -7.53 20.54
C ASN A 302 7.90 -7.09 19.72
N TYR A 303 7.99 -7.29 18.40
CA TYR A 303 6.94 -6.97 17.46
C TYR A 303 6.36 -8.25 16.90
N ASP A 304 5.05 -8.40 17.03
CA ASP A 304 4.28 -9.50 16.45
C ASP A 304 3.21 -8.91 15.53
N ALA A 305 3.26 -9.24 14.24
CA ALA A 305 2.25 -8.79 13.30
C ALA A 305 0.89 -9.50 13.53
N ASN A 306 0.88 -10.64 14.25
CA ASN A 306 -0.30 -11.39 14.66
C ASN A 306 -1.22 -11.68 13.46
N GLN A 307 -0.64 -12.30 12.44
CA GLN A 307 -1.28 -12.62 11.17
C GLN A 307 -0.53 -13.79 10.50
N PRO A 308 -1.19 -14.54 9.61
CA PRO A 308 -0.51 -15.56 8.82
C PRO A 308 0.44 -14.96 7.78
N VAL A 309 1.53 -15.68 7.51
CA VAL A 309 2.56 -15.39 6.51
C VAL A 309 2.87 -16.65 5.70
N LEU A 310 3.35 -16.50 4.47
CA LEU A 310 3.85 -17.65 3.72
C LEU A 310 5.06 -18.25 4.45
N ASN A 311 5.05 -19.58 4.62
CA ASN A 311 6.20 -20.31 5.16
C ASN A 311 7.40 -20.22 4.20
N ASP A 312 7.12 -20.23 2.90
CA ASP A 312 8.09 -20.02 1.84
C ASP A 312 7.52 -19.04 0.81
N LYS A 313 8.19 -17.89 0.63
CA LYS A 313 7.76 -16.88 -0.34
C LYS A 313 7.70 -17.39 -1.78
N TYR A 314 8.38 -18.47 -2.14
CA TYR A 314 8.32 -19.02 -3.49
C TYR A 314 7.14 -19.96 -3.71
N LEU A 315 6.41 -20.38 -2.66
CA LEU A 315 5.46 -21.48 -2.75
C LEU A 315 4.15 -21.15 -2.03
N LEU A 316 3.04 -21.20 -2.78
CA LEU A 316 1.69 -21.13 -2.22
C LEU A 316 1.13 -22.52 -1.81
N PHE A 317 1.94 -23.57 -1.93
CA PHE A 317 1.58 -24.95 -1.60
C PHE A 317 2.77 -25.64 -0.91
N ASN A 318 2.49 -26.63 -0.07
CA ASN A 318 3.55 -27.35 0.64
C ASN A 318 4.40 -28.23 -0.31
N PRO A 319 5.74 -28.08 -0.28
CA PRO A 319 6.63 -28.90 -1.10
C PRO A 319 7.00 -30.21 -0.41
N SER A 320 7.27 -31.23 -1.22
CA SER A 320 8.08 -32.38 -0.82
C SER A 320 9.57 -32.00 -0.85
N LEU A 321 10.26 -32.21 0.27
CA LEU A 321 11.69 -31.90 0.42
C LEU A 321 12.57 -33.03 -0.14
N ALA A 322 13.86 -32.74 -0.35
CA ALA A 322 14.81 -33.67 -0.96
C ALA A 322 14.93 -35.03 -0.25
N ASN A 323 14.71 -35.08 1.06
CA ASN A 323 14.78 -36.34 1.84
C ASN A 323 13.51 -37.20 1.81
N THR A 324 12.43 -36.71 1.19
CA THR A 324 11.17 -37.44 1.12
C THR A 324 11.26 -38.64 0.19
N GLN A 325 10.43 -39.65 0.45
CA GLN A 325 10.29 -40.83 -0.42
C GLN A 325 10.02 -40.42 -1.87
N ALA A 326 9.10 -39.46 -2.06
CA ALA A 326 8.69 -38.96 -3.37
C ALA A 326 9.86 -38.35 -4.15
N ALA A 327 10.70 -37.53 -3.50
CA ALA A 327 11.89 -36.97 -4.14
C ALA A 327 12.90 -38.07 -4.50
N LYS A 328 13.18 -38.98 -3.57
CA LYS A 328 14.17 -40.05 -3.77
C LYS A 328 13.80 -41.01 -4.90
N SER A 329 12.51 -41.30 -5.09
CA SER A 329 12.05 -42.15 -6.19
C SER A 329 12.27 -41.56 -7.58
N LEU A 330 12.55 -40.26 -7.69
CA LEU A 330 12.82 -39.56 -8.95
C LEU A 330 14.32 -39.49 -9.29
N LEU A 331 15.19 -39.95 -8.40
CA LEU A 331 16.63 -39.99 -8.64
C LEU A 331 17.01 -41.18 -9.55
N PRO A 332 18.13 -41.11 -10.29
CA PRO A 332 18.57 -42.20 -11.16
C PRO A 332 18.84 -43.51 -10.38
N ASN A 333 18.29 -44.63 -10.87
CA ASN A 333 18.35 -45.98 -10.26
C ASN A 333 17.75 -46.06 -8.84
N PRO A 334 16.47 -45.71 -8.64
CA PRO A 334 15.86 -45.81 -7.33
C PRO A 334 15.67 -47.30 -6.98
N ASP A 335 16.24 -47.75 -5.86
CA ASP A 335 15.86 -49.04 -5.26
C ASP A 335 14.62 -48.82 -4.38
N PRO A 336 13.43 -49.33 -4.76
CA PRO A 336 12.20 -49.10 -4.01
C PRO A 336 12.24 -49.68 -2.58
N ASP A 337 13.12 -50.64 -2.31
CA ASP A 337 13.27 -51.26 -0.99
C ASP A 337 14.41 -50.64 -0.16
N ASN A 338 15.28 -49.81 -0.78
CA ASN A 338 16.40 -49.14 -0.12
C ASN A 338 16.71 -47.75 -0.73
N LEU A 339 16.13 -46.70 -0.14
CA LEU A 339 16.35 -45.31 -0.56
C LEU A 339 17.29 -44.56 0.39
N ASP A 340 18.42 -45.17 0.72
CA ASP A 340 19.49 -44.50 1.44
C ASP A 340 20.26 -43.56 0.50
N TRP A 341 20.57 -42.36 1.01
CA TRP A 341 21.19 -41.28 0.25
C TRP A 341 22.57 -41.62 -0.32
N GLU A 342 23.29 -42.57 0.29
CA GLU A 342 24.63 -42.97 -0.13
C GLU A 342 24.63 -43.81 -1.42
N ASP A 343 23.50 -44.47 -1.74
CA ASP A 343 23.35 -45.37 -2.89
C ASP A 343 22.57 -44.74 -4.06
N LEU A 344 21.90 -43.62 -3.80
CA LEU A 344 21.21 -42.81 -4.81
C LEU A 344 22.21 -41.76 -5.34
N ASN A 345 22.26 -41.53 -6.66
CA ASN A 345 23.15 -40.53 -7.29
C ASN A 345 22.72 -39.07 -6.97
N HIS A 346 22.52 -38.78 -5.69
CA HIS A 346 22.11 -37.50 -5.16
C HIS A 346 23.31 -36.54 -5.04
N PRO A 347 23.20 -35.27 -5.48
CA PRO A 347 24.30 -34.32 -5.37
C PRO A 347 24.69 -34.01 -3.91
N SER A 348 25.96 -34.21 -3.55
CA SER A 348 26.44 -34.01 -2.18
C SER A 348 26.35 -32.57 -1.66
N SER A 349 26.15 -31.58 -2.54
CA SER A 349 25.93 -30.18 -2.20
C SER A 349 24.50 -29.84 -1.78
N ILE A 350 23.54 -30.77 -1.95
CA ILE A 350 22.13 -30.55 -1.70
C ILE A 350 21.73 -31.20 -0.38
N GLY A 351 21.20 -30.41 0.55
CA GLY A 351 20.76 -30.89 1.86
C GLY A 351 19.36 -31.52 1.84
N ASP A 352 19.09 -32.33 2.85
CA ASP A 352 17.82 -33.04 3.07
C ASP A 352 16.57 -32.15 3.02
N ASN A 353 16.70 -30.91 3.46
CA ASN A 353 15.60 -29.95 3.60
C ASN A 353 15.42 -29.03 2.39
N PHE A 354 16.12 -29.28 1.28
CA PHE A 354 16.01 -28.45 0.09
C PHE A 354 14.67 -28.73 -0.63
N VAL A 355 14.09 -27.68 -1.20
CA VAL A 355 12.90 -27.80 -2.04
C VAL A 355 13.30 -28.39 -3.39
N VAL A 356 12.58 -29.41 -3.84
CA VAL A 356 12.85 -30.10 -5.11
C VAL A 356 11.97 -29.49 -6.21
N TYR A 357 12.54 -29.32 -7.39
CA TYR A 357 11.83 -28.88 -8.59
C TYR A 357 11.86 -29.96 -9.66
N VAL A 358 10.75 -30.15 -10.35
CA VAL A 358 10.49 -31.26 -11.27
C VAL A 358 9.99 -30.78 -12.63
N ASP A 359 9.99 -31.70 -13.59
CA ASP A 359 9.53 -31.51 -14.96
C ASP A 359 8.00 -31.33 -15.07
N ASN A 360 7.22 -31.99 -14.22
CA ASN A 360 5.77 -31.91 -14.22
C ASN A 360 5.24 -31.92 -12.77
N ILE A 361 4.27 -31.04 -12.47
CA ILE A 361 3.77 -30.89 -11.10
C ILE A 361 2.78 -31.98 -10.68
N GLU A 362 2.03 -32.55 -11.63
CA GLU A 362 1.00 -33.54 -11.34
C GLU A 362 1.49 -34.98 -11.48
N ASP A 363 2.47 -35.18 -12.35
CA ASP A 363 3.08 -36.48 -12.68
C ASP A 363 4.58 -36.31 -12.91
N ALA A 364 5.32 -36.07 -11.82
CA ALA A 364 6.75 -35.83 -11.85
C ALA A 364 7.51 -37.08 -12.33
N SER A 365 8.38 -36.92 -13.32
CA SER A 365 9.21 -38.02 -13.85
C SER A 365 10.71 -37.83 -13.57
N ARG A 366 11.14 -36.57 -13.37
CA ARG A 366 12.55 -36.22 -13.16
C ARG A 366 12.70 -34.95 -12.34
N ILE A 367 13.75 -34.90 -11.51
CA ILE A 367 14.20 -33.68 -10.84
C ILE A 367 14.96 -32.77 -11.82
N VAL A 368 14.59 -31.50 -11.91
CA VAL A 368 15.29 -30.50 -12.75
C VAL A 368 16.18 -29.57 -11.94
N GLY A 369 15.96 -29.45 -10.63
CA GLY A 369 16.78 -28.62 -9.74
C GLY A 369 16.29 -28.58 -8.30
N TYR A 370 16.95 -27.74 -7.51
CA TYR A 370 16.72 -27.62 -6.06
C TYR A 370 16.79 -26.16 -5.60
N ARG A 371 16.22 -25.85 -4.43
CA ARG A 371 16.35 -24.54 -3.78
C ARG A 371 16.51 -24.65 -2.26
N ASP A 372 17.35 -23.76 -1.72
CA ASP A 372 17.46 -23.48 -0.28
C ASP A 372 17.34 -21.98 -0.03
N GLY A 373 16.22 -21.56 0.56
CA GLY A 373 15.89 -20.14 0.73
C GLY A 373 15.86 -19.41 -0.62
N ASP A 374 16.81 -18.50 -0.82
CA ASP A 374 16.99 -17.71 -2.05
C ASP A 374 18.04 -18.29 -3.02
N ASN A 375 18.71 -19.38 -2.66
CA ASN A 375 19.76 -20.01 -3.46
C ASN A 375 19.17 -21.13 -4.33
N TRP A 376 19.39 -21.04 -5.64
CA TRP A 376 18.91 -22.01 -6.62
C TRP A 376 20.05 -22.91 -7.09
N TYR A 377 19.73 -24.16 -7.38
CA TYR A 377 20.68 -25.17 -7.83
C TYR A 377 20.10 -25.94 -9.01
N ASN A 378 20.95 -26.32 -9.97
CA ASN A 378 20.55 -27.23 -11.05
C ASN A 378 20.48 -28.69 -10.58
N GLU A 379 20.05 -29.59 -11.46
CA GLU A 379 19.97 -31.05 -11.22
C GLU A 379 21.28 -31.65 -10.68
N GLN A 380 22.45 -31.11 -11.07
CA GLN A 380 23.77 -31.58 -10.60
C GLN A 380 24.20 -30.96 -9.26
N GLY A 381 23.34 -30.17 -8.61
CA GLY A 381 23.63 -29.51 -7.34
C GLY A 381 24.58 -28.31 -7.45
N VAL A 382 24.77 -27.76 -8.66
CA VAL A 382 25.56 -26.55 -8.89
C VAL A 382 24.67 -25.32 -8.70
N GLN A 383 25.12 -24.38 -7.88
CA GLN A 383 24.38 -23.14 -7.64
C GLN A 383 24.26 -22.31 -8.93
N ILE A 384 23.05 -21.86 -9.23
CA ILE A 384 22.72 -20.99 -10.36
C ILE A 384 22.17 -19.66 -9.84
N SER A 385 22.43 -18.59 -10.57
CA SER A 385 21.92 -17.25 -10.24
C SER A 385 20.57 -16.95 -10.86
N ASP A 386 20.16 -17.71 -11.87
CA ASP A 386 18.93 -17.51 -12.63
C ASP A 386 18.05 -18.77 -12.57
N PRO A 387 16.91 -18.74 -11.84
CA PRO A 387 16.02 -19.89 -11.73
C PRO A 387 15.29 -20.23 -13.03
N THR A 388 15.24 -19.34 -14.03
CA THR A 388 14.58 -19.64 -15.31
C THR A 388 15.25 -20.78 -16.06
N LEU A 389 16.54 -21.06 -15.80
CA LEU A 389 17.25 -22.20 -16.36
C LEU A 389 16.61 -23.55 -15.97
N LEU A 390 15.96 -23.62 -14.81
CA LEU A 390 15.22 -24.81 -14.39
C LEU A 390 13.90 -24.94 -15.15
N ALA A 391 13.26 -23.83 -15.52
CA ALA A 391 12.06 -23.85 -16.34
C ALA A 391 12.35 -24.32 -17.77
N GLU A 392 13.51 -23.94 -18.32
CA GLU A 392 14.00 -24.46 -19.61
C GLU A 392 14.24 -25.97 -19.54
N ALA A 393 14.83 -26.47 -18.43
CA ALA A 393 15.06 -27.90 -18.21
C ALA A 393 13.76 -28.71 -17.99
N ALA A 394 12.68 -28.05 -17.53
CA ALA A 394 11.34 -28.60 -17.33
C ALA A 394 10.41 -28.43 -18.55
N GLU A 395 10.95 -28.08 -19.73
CA GLU A 395 10.19 -27.90 -20.97
C GLU A 395 9.05 -26.87 -20.90
N GLY A 396 9.15 -25.87 -20.01
CA GLY A 396 8.26 -24.72 -20.01
C GLY A 396 8.07 -24.02 -18.67
N LYS A 397 7.64 -24.76 -17.63
CA LYS A 397 7.31 -24.19 -16.32
C LYS A 397 8.03 -24.94 -15.20
N ILE A 398 8.88 -24.22 -14.47
CA ILE A 398 9.47 -24.73 -13.24
C ILE A 398 8.36 -25.04 -12.23
N SER A 399 8.32 -26.29 -11.74
CA SER A 399 7.29 -26.75 -10.82
C SER A 399 7.93 -27.37 -9.57
N PRO A 400 7.51 -27.00 -8.35
CA PRO A 400 7.97 -27.68 -7.15
C PRO A 400 7.41 -29.11 -7.14
N LEU A 401 8.16 -30.05 -6.55
CA LEU A 401 7.58 -31.33 -6.14
C LEU A 401 6.69 -31.04 -4.94
N LEU A 402 5.39 -31.31 -5.06
CA LEU A 402 4.40 -31.05 -4.02
C LEU A 402 4.12 -32.31 -3.18
N ASP A 403 3.53 -32.14 -2.01
CA ASP A 403 2.97 -33.27 -1.26
C ASP A 403 1.61 -33.71 -1.84
N GLU A 404 1.06 -34.82 -1.33
CA GLU A 404 -0.19 -35.40 -1.87
C GLU A 404 -1.39 -34.46 -1.75
N ASP A 405 -1.50 -33.68 -0.67
CA ASP A 405 -2.64 -32.80 -0.44
C ASP A 405 -2.54 -31.53 -1.30
N ALA A 406 -1.33 -31.01 -1.46
CA ALA A 406 -1.02 -29.94 -2.39
C ALA A 406 -1.29 -30.34 -3.85
N ILE A 407 -0.96 -31.57 -4.27
CA ILE A 407 -1.29 -32.10 -5.61
C ILE A 407 -2.82 -32.13 -5.80
N LYS A 408 -3.59 -32.57 -4.80
CA LYS A 408 -5.07 -32.55 -4.86
C LYS A 408 -5.60 -31.12 -5.00
N ALA A 409 -5.04 -30.16 -4.27
CA ALA A 409 -5.44 -28.76 -4.35
C ALA A 409 -5.17 -28.14 -5.73
N VAL A 410 -4.00 -28.41 -6.30
CA VAL A 410 -3.65 -27.99 -7.67
C VAL A 410 -4.60 -28.60 -8.69
N LYS A 411 -4.81 -29.93 -8.66
CA LYS A 411 -5.75 -30.62 -9.57
C LYS A 411 -7.19 -30.14 -9.41
N GLY A 412 -7.59 -29.80 -8.19
CA GLY A 412 -8.91 -29.26 -7.87
C GLY A 412 -9.07 -27.76 -8.14
N GLY A 413 -8.00 -27.04 -8.50
CA GLY A 413 -8.05 -25.61 -8.81
C GLY A 413 -8.37 -24.71 -7.62
N TYR A 414 -8.02 -25.11 -6.39
CA TYR A 414 -8.30 -24.32 -5.18
C TYR A 414 -7.05 -24.01 -4.37
N LYS A 415 -7.18 -23.06 -3.43
CA LYS A 415 -6.12 -22.64 -2.51
C LYS A 415 -6.44 -23.09 -1.09
N THR A 416 -5.40 -23.31 -0.30
CA THR A 416 -5.46 -23.76 1.09
C THR A 416 -4.56 -22.88 1.95
N ASP A 417 -4.72 -22.96 3.26
CA ASP A 417 -3.92 -22.20 4.24
C ASP A 417 -2.70 -22.99 4.75
N ASP A 418 -2.46 -24.18 4.21
CA ASP A 418 -1.39 -25.12 4.57
C ASP A 418 0.01 -24.57 4.31
N ALA A 419 0.18 -23.71 3.30
CA ALA A 419 1.44 -23.03 2.99
C ALA A 419 1.71 -21.80 3.90
N PHE A 420 0.78 -21.49 4.81
CA PHE A 420 0.89 -20.35 5.71
C PHE A 420 1.18 -20.78 7.14
N VAL A 421 1.98 -19.97 7.83
CA VAL A 421 2.31 -20.11 9.24
C VAL A 421 2.04 -18.79 9.95
N ASP A 422 1.91 -18.82 11.28
CA ASP A 422 1.76 -17.59 12.04
C ASP A 422 3.06 -16.77 12.02
N TYR A 423 2.94 -15.44 12.01
CA TYR A 423 4.09 -14.53 12.01
C TYR A 423 5.00 -14.82 13.21
N LYS A 424 6.29 -15.04 12.93
CA LYS A 424 7.26 -15.21 14.01
C LYS A 424 7.63 -13.85 14.60
N ALA A 425 7.21 -13.60 15.84
CA ALA A 425 7.53 -12.36 16.55
C ALA A 425 9.03 -12.00 16.49
N GLN A 426 9.31 -10.73 16.16
CA GLN A 426 10.65 -10.19 16.00
C GLN A 426 11.10 -9.51 17.29
N THR A 427 12.03 -10.14 18.00
CA THR A 427 12.70 -9.56 19.17
C THR A 427 13.95 -8.79 18.76
N THR A 428 14.03 -7.50 19.12
CA THR A 428 15.19 -6.65 18.85
C THR A 428 15.78 -6.09 20.13
N PHE A 429 17.11 -6.19 20.24
CA PHE A 429 17.88 -5.59 21.32
C PHE A 429 18.35 -4.19 20.92
N MET A 430 18.06 -3.23 21.78
CA MET A 430 18.25 -1.81 21.56
C MET A 430 19.14 -1.22 22.66
N PRO A 431 20.45 -1.49 22.64
CA PRO A 431 21.38 -0.85 23.55
C PRO A 431 21.41 0.66 23.33
N ARG A 432 21.55 1.39 24.43
CA ARG A 432 21.81 2.82 24.48
C ARG A 432 23.01 3.03 25.39
N ILE A 433 24.09 3.54 24.82
CA ILE A 433 25.32 3.81 25.56
C ILE A 433 25.66 5.26 25.26
N ALA A 434 25.53 6.12 26.26
CA ALA A 434 26.01 7.49 26.19
C ALA A 434 27.00 7.74 27.31
N PHE A 435 28.04 8.50 27.00
CA PHE A 435 28.94 9.04 28.02
C PHE A 435 29.21 10.51 27.75
N SER A 436 29.42 11.27 28.81
CA SER A 436 29.94 12.62 28.72
C SER A 436 31.05 12.85 29.72
N PHE A 437 32.04 13.63 29.29
CA PHE A 437 33.20 13.99 30.07
C PHE A 437 33.31 15.52 30.12
N PRO A 438 33.04 16.15 31.29
CA PRO A 438 33.33 17.56 31.49
C PRO A 438 34.86 17.74 31.53
N ILE A 439 35.39 18.44 30.53
CA ILE A 439 36.81 18.80 30.45
C ILE A 439 37.12 19.97 31.41
N SER A 440 36.10 20.80 31.67
CA SER A 440 36.12 21.94 32.59
C SER A 440 34.69 22.33 32.96
N ASP A 441 34.52 23.30 33.85
CA ASP A 441 33.22 23.90 34.20
C ASP A 441 32.45 24.49 33.00
N GLU A 442 33.15 24.72 31.88
CA GLU A 442 32.61 25.39 30.70
C GLU A 442 32.63 24.52 29.45
N ALA A 443 33.20 23.32 29.47
CA ALA A 443 33.34 22.49 28.27
C ALA A 443 33.16 21.00 28.59
N GLN A 444 32.40 20.30 27.74
CA GLN A 444 32.17 18.86 27.84
C GLN A 444 32.28 18.19 26.47
N PHE A 445 32.86 16.99 26.45
CA PHE A 445 32.66 16.04 25.36
C PHE A 445 31.49 15.14 25.69
N PHE A 446 30.77 14.69 24.67
CA PHE A 446 29.75 13.66 24.80
C PHE A 446 29.80 12.75 23.57
N ALA A 447 29.46 11.49 23.76
CA ALA A 447 29.22 10.57 22.66
C ALA A 447 28.07 9.65 23.00
N HIS A 448 27.38 9.16 21.98
CA HIS A 448 26.38 8.11 22.14
C HIS A 448 26.40 7.09 21.01
N TYR A 449 25.93 5.90 21.35
CA TYR A 449 25.63 4.79 20.48
C TYR A 449 24.25 4.28 20.84
N ASP A 450 23.31 4.38 19.90
CA ASP A 450 21.92 3.99 20.09
C ASP A 450 21.48 3.07 18.94
N VAL A 451 20.77 1.98 19.27
CA VAL A 451 20.05 1.18 18.28
C VAL A 451 18.56 1.47 18.40
N LEU A 452 17.96 1.95 17.32
CA LEU A 452 16.55 2.32 17.23
C LEU A 452 15.83 1.38 16.26
N THR A 453 14.56 1.12 16.52
CA THR A 453 13.70 0.27 15.68
C THR A 453 12.45 1.02 15.30
N GLN A 454 11.93 0.71 14.11
CA GLN A 454 10.64 1.18 13.63
C GLN A 454 9.86 -0.01 13.09
N ARG A 455 8.60 -0.16 13.51
CA ARG A 455 7.70 -1.18 12.96
C ARG A 455 7.56 -0.99 11.43
N PRO A 456 7.28 -2.04 10.66
CA PRO A 456 7.09 -1.92 9.22
C PRO A 456 6.12 -0.76 8.87
N PRO A 457 6.58 0.29 8.15
CA PRO A 457 5.79 1.49 7.91
C PRO A 457 4.62 1.28 6.93
N SER A 458 4.71 0.28 6.06
CA SER A 458 3.70 -0.02 5.03
C SER A 458 3.78 -1.47 4.56
N ALA A 459 2.78 -1.92 3.80
CA ALA A 459 2.75 -3.21 3.08
C ALA A 459 2.95 -4.48 3.93
N ASN A 460 2.73 -4.38 5.25
CA ASN A 460 2.89 -5.48 6.21
C ASN A 460 1.56 -6.13 6.61
N ARG A 461 0.52 -6.08 5.79
CA ARG A 461 -0.73 -6.80 6.05
C ARG A 461 -0.89 -7.88 4.99
N ILE A 462 -1.35 -9.06 5.40
CA ILE A 462 -1.75 -10.09 4.45
C ILE A 462 -2.93 -9.62 3.59
N GLU A 463 -2.87 -9.90 2.30
CA GLU A 463 -3.97 -9.71 1.34
C GLU A 463 -4.35 -11.07 0.76
N PRO A 464 -5.31 -11.80 1.35
CA PRO A 464 -5.69 -13.14 0.88
C PRO A 464 -6.17 -13.17 -0.58
N LEU A 465 -6.73 -12.06 -1.05
CA LEU A 465 -7.16 -11.87 -2.44
C LEU A 465 -6.00 -12.00 -3.43
N ASP A 466 -4.85 -11.41 -3.10
CA ASP A 466 -3.66 -11.41 -3.95
C ASP A 466 -3.16 -12.84 -4.18
N TYR A 467 -3.21 -13.68 -3.13
CA TYR A 467 -2.84 -15.09 -3.22
C TYR A 467 -3.90 -15.94 -3.94
N LEU A 468 -5.18 -15.61 -3.79
CA LEU A 468 -6.27 -16.29 -4.48
C LEU A 468 -6.16 -16.15 -6.01
N TYR A 469 -5.86 -14.94 -6.49
CA TYR A 469 -5.77 -14.59 -7.91
C TYR A 469 -4.33 -14.41 -8.41
N MET A 470 -3.37 -15.03 -7.73
CA MET A 470 -1.94 -14.91 -8.05
C MET A 470 -1.60 -15.43 -9.45
N GLU A 471 -2.30 -16.49 -9.88
CA GLU A 471 -2.12 -17.12 -11.21
C GLU A 471 -2.60 -16.23 -12.35
N ASP A 472 -3.69 -15.50 -12.11
CA ASP A 472 -4.28 -14.59 -13.10
C ASP A 472 -3.50 -13.27 -13.20
N ASN A 473 -2.74 -12.92 -12.16
CA ASN A 473 -2.03 -11.65 -12.02
C ASN A 473 -0.51 -11.81 -11.99
N VAL A 474 0.05 -12.49 -12.99
CA VAL A 474 1.50 -12.73 -13.11
C VAL A 474 2.28 -11.41 -13.08
N GLY A 475 3.29 -11.32 -12.20
CA GLY A 475 4.11 -10.13 -12.02
C GLY A 475 3.49 -9.03 -11.14
N ALA A 476 2.34 -9.29 -10.50
CA ALA A 476 1.74 -8.34 -9.56
C ALA A 476 2.64 -8.01 -8.37
N LEU A 477 2.51 -6.79 -7.85
CA LEU A 477 3.17 -6.36 -6.61
C LEU A 477 2.28 -6.66 -5.42
N LEU A 478 2.70 -7.63 -4.60
CA LEU A 478 1.97 -8.06 -3.43
C LEU A 478 2.54 -7.42 -2.16
N ASN A 479 1.67 -7.25 -1.16
CA ASN A 479 2.10 -6.98 0.21
C ASN A 479 2.94 -8.15 0.75
N ASN A 480 3.77 -7.88 1.76
CA ASN A 480 4.52 -8.92 2.46
C ASN A 480 4.14 -8.91 3.95
N PRO A 481 3.34 -9.88 4.43
CA PRO A 481 2.97 -9.95 5.84
C PRO A 481 4.13 -10.38 6.76
N ASP A 482 5.27 -10.83 6.23
CA ASP A 482 6.48 -11.22 6.96
C ASP A 482 7.53 -10.08 7.08
N LEU A 483 7.12 -8.82 6.92
CA LEU A 483 8.07 -7.71 7.05
C LEU A 483 8.58 -7.58 8.49
N LYS A 484 9.88 -7.30 8.60
CA LYS A 484 10.59 -7.07 9.86
C LYS A 484 10.66 -5.57 10.16
N PRO A 485 10.77 -5.19 11.45
CA PRO A 485 11.06 -3.81 11.83
C PRO A 485 12.35 -3.28 11.18
N GLU A 486 12.32 -2.05 10.70
CA GLU A 486 13.49 -1.32 10.21
C GLU A 486 14.38 -0.91 11.40
N LYS A 487 15.70 -0.84 11.19
CA LYS A 487 16.67 -0.51 12.24
C LYS A 487 17.51 0.70 11.87
N THR A 488 17.73 1.57 12.84
CA THR A 488 18.68 2.69 12.74
C THR A 488 19.74 2.53 13.82
N ILE A 489 21.00 2.41 13.43
CA ILE A 489 22.15 2.40 14.34
C ILE A 489 22.78 3.80 14.30
N ASP A 490 22.69 4.54 15.40
CA ASP A 490 23.13 5.93 15.51
C ASP A 490 24.42 6.02 16.31
N TYR A 491 25.40 6.74 15.78
CA TYR A 491 26.66 7.07 16.42
C TYR A 491 26.82 8.58 16.40
N GLU A 492 27.03 9.21 17.56
CA GLU A 492 27.32 10.64 17.64
C GLU A 492 28.51 10.91 18.56
N LEU A 493 29.36 11.84 18.14
CA LEU A 493 30.42 12.42 18.95
C LEU A 493 30.27 13.93 18.92
N GLY A 494 30.29 14.58 20.07
CA GLY A 494 30.18 16.02 20.11
C GLY A 494 30.87 16.70 21.28
N PHE A 495 30.90 18.02 21.15
CA PHE A 495 31.57 18.95 22.04
C PHE A 495 30.62 20.10 22.33
N ALA A 496 30.41 20.40 23.60
CA ALA A 496 29.63 21.54 24.04
C ALA A 496 30.48 22.46 24.90
N LYS A 497 30.47 23.76 24.60
CA LYS A 497 31.19 24.79 25.32
C LYS A 497 30.30 25.98 25.64
N LYS A 498 30.29 26.37 26.91
CA LYS A 498 29.80 27.67 27.37
C LYS A 498 30.81 28.74 26.93
N LEU A 499 30.35 29.73 26.18
CA LEU A 499 31.17 30.83 25.67
C LEU A 499 31.13 32.05 26.60
N THR A 500 29.98 32.29 27.23
CA THR A 500 29.78 33.32 28.28
C THR A 500 28.75 32.83 29.30
N LEU A 501 28.40 33.63 30.31
CA LEU A 501 27.29 33.30 31.23
C LEU A 501 25.93 33.12 30.54
N SER A 502 25.77 33.61 29.31
CA SER A 502 24.52 33.57 28.57
C SER A 502 24.61 32.94 27.18
N SER A 503 25.80 32.51 26.73
CA SER A 503 25.98 31.89 25.41
C SER A 503 26.66 30.53 25.46
N ALA A 504 26.23 29.62 24.59
CA ALA A 504 26.75 28.27 24.46
C ALA A 504 26.84 27.85 22.98
N LEU A 505 27.83 27.00 22.68
CA LEU A 505 28.05 26.37 21.38
C LEU A 505 28.10 24.85 21.57
N LYS A 506 27.34 24.11 20.78
CA LYS A 506 27.38 22.65 20.68
C LYS A 506 27.74 22.29 19.24
N MET A 507 28.67 21.35 19.06
CA MET A 507 29.02 20.79 17.76
C MET A 507 28.99 19.28 17.86
N SER A 508 28.51 18.59 16.83
CA SER A 508 28.60 17.13 16.77
C SER A 508 28.84 16.59 15.36
N LEU A 509 29.50 15.45 15.30
CA LEU A 509 29.60 14.59 14.14
C LEU A 509 28.68 13.40 14.39
N PHE A 510 27.91 13.01 13.39
CA PHE A 510 27.00 11.87 13.48
C PHE A 510 27.14 10.96 12.27
N TYR A 511 26.92 9.67 12.51
CA TYR A 511 26.86 8.62 11.51
C TYR A 511 25.71 7.70 11.86
N LYS A 512 24.78 7.51 10.93
CA LYS A 512 23.63 6.62 11.06
C LYS A 512 23.70 5.55 10.01
N GLU A 513 23.51 4.31 10.41
CA GLU A 513 23.30 3.19 9.51
C GLU A 513 21.82 2.81 9.53
N LEU A 514 21.18 2.82 8.36
CA LEU A 514 19.82 2.36 8.14
C LEU A 514 19.90 0.92 7.63
N ARG A 515 19.29 -0.01 8.35
CA ARG A 515 19.28 -1.45 8.04
C ARG A 515 17.86 -1.97 7.97
N ASP A 516 17.71 -3.11 7.29
CA ASP A 516 16.43 -3.80 7.11
C ASP A 516 15.36 -2.88 6.48
N MET A 517 15.77 -1.92 5.65
CA MET A 517 14.83 -1.01 4.98
C MET A 517 14.02 -1.79 3.94
N ILE A 518 12.75 -1.44 3.79
CA ILE A 518 11.85 -2.11 2.87
C ILE A 518 12.14 -1.68 1.42
N GLN A 519 12.16 -2.63 0.49
CA GLN A 519 12.19 -2.36 -0.95
C GLN A 519 11.47 -3.45 -1.75
N VAL A 520 10.92 -3.10 -2.92
CA VAL A 520 10.35 -4.09 -3.86
C VAL A 520 11.44 -4.99 -4.47
N THR A 521 11.11 -6.25 -4.63
CA THR A 521 11.94 -7.34 -5.19
C THR A 521 11.13 -8.25 -6.09
N ASN A 522 11.80 -8.98 -6.99
CA ASN A 522 11.16 -10.04 -7.78
C ASN A 522 11.31 -11.39 -7.07
N VAL A 523 10.26 -12.20 -7.08
CA VAL A 523 10.26 -13.58 -6.59
C VAL A 523 10.20 -14.50 -7.81
N LEU A 524 11.32 -14.58 -8.52
CA LEU A 524 11.44 -15.36 -9.76
C LEU A 524 11.30 -16.86 -9.47
N GLY A 525 10.56 -17.57 -10.31
CA GLY A 525 10.36 -19.02 -10.16
C GLY A 525 9.41 -19.40 -9.02
N ALA A 526 8.67 -18.43 -8.46
CA ALA A 526 7.58 -18.73 -7.53
C ALA A 526 6.47 -19.52 -8.23
N TYR A 527 5.86 -20.44 -7.49
CA TYR A 527 4.72 -21.24 -7.91
C TYR A 527 3.48 -20.82 -7.08
N PRO A 528 2.34 -20.56 -7.73
CA PRO A 528 2.00 -20.92 -9.11
C PRO A 528 2.36 -19.87 -10.18
N ALA A 529 2.74 -18.66 -9.79
CA ALA A 529 3.19 -17.60 -10.69
C ALA A 529 4.32 -16.77 -10.06
N THR A 530 5.19 -16.21 -10.90
CA THR A 530 6.18 -15.21 -10.48
C THR A 530 5.49 -13.89 -10.13
N TYR A 531 5.97 -13.22 -9.09
CA TYR A 531 5.39 -11.98 -8.59
C TYR A 531 6.45 -11.07 -7.96
N MET A 532 6.08 -9.82 -7.68
CA MET A 532 6.92 -8.87 -6.96
C MET A 532 6.42 -8.73 -5.51
N MET A 533 7.32 -8.48 -4.57
CA MET A 533 6.95 -8.25 -3.18
C MET A 533 7.90 -7.27 -2.48
N TYR A 534 7.42 -6.69 -1.38
CA TYR A 534 8.24 -5.89 -0.46
C TYR A 534 9.12 -6.79 0.42
N GLN A 535 10.42 -6.50 0.55
CA GLN A 535 11.34 -7.22 1.43
C GLN A 535 12.30 -6.26 2.17
N ASN A 536 12.75 -6.67 3.36
CA ASN A 536 13.75 -5.94 4.16
C ASN A 536 15.17 -6.20 3.63
N ILE A 537 15.52 -5.54 2.54
CA ILE A 537 16.76 -5.79 1.78
C ILE A 537 17.56 -4.52 1.47
N ASP A 538 16.95 -3.34 1.68
CA ASP A 538 17.54 -2.04 1.43
C ASP A 538 18.32 -1.57 2.68
N PHE A 539 19.28 -0.69 2.45
CA PHE A 539 20.13 -0.11 3.46
C PHE A 539 20.60 1.29 3.03
N GLY A 540 21.00 2.08 4.02
CA GLY A 540 21.49 3.43 3.77
C GLY A 540 22.39 3.94 4.89
N THR A 541 23.02 5.07 4.63
CA THR A 541 23.86 5.76 5.60
C THR A 541 23.56 7.25 5.59
N VAL A 542 23.52 7.85 6.78
CA VAL A 542 23.43 9.30 6.94
C VAL A 542 24.59 9.76 7.77
N LYS A 543 25.47 10.58 7.20
CA LYS A 543 26.63 11.13 7.92
C LYS A 543 26.61 12.64 7.86
N GLY A 544 27.07 13.29 8.91
CA GLY A 544 27.03 14.74 8.92
C GLY A 544 27.67 15.40 10.13
N PHE A 545 27.55 16.71 10.11
CA PHE A 545 28.01 17.62 11.13
C PHE A 545 26.86 18.53 11.53
N SER A 546 26.69 18.75 12.83
CA SER A 546 25.75 19.72 13.38
C SER A 546 26.46 20.76 14.25
N ALA A 547 25.97 22.00 14.21
CA ALA A 547 26.40 23.07 15.09
C ALA A 547 25.19 23.85 15.60
N SER A 548 25.07 23.99 16.92
CA SER A 548 24.02 24.73 17.60
C SER A 548 24.63 25.84 18.45
N TYR A 549 24.13 27.06 18.29
CA TYR A 549 24.47 28.21 19.10
C TYR A 549 23.24 28.71 19.82
N ASP A 550 23.35 28.88 21.14
CA ASP A 550 22.29 29.40 21.99
C ASP A 550 22.78 30.62 22.76
N LEU A 551 22.01 31.70 22.67
CA LEU A 551 22.14 32.93 23.44
C LEU A 551 20.87 33.10 24.28
N ARG A 552 21.00 32.83 25.58
CA ARG A 552 20.00 33.23 26.57
C ARG A 552 19.84 34.74 26.54
N ARG A 553 18.66 35.21 26.94
CA ARG A 553 18.29 36.62 26.85
C ARG A 553 19.33 37.53 27.50
N THR A 554 20.11 38.19 26.66
CA THR A 554 21.20 39.07 27.05
C THR A 554 20.84 40.47 26.59
N GLY A 555 20.67 41.39 27.53
CA GLY A 555 20.05 42.68 27.22
C GLY A 555 18.61 42.49 26.75
N ARG A 556 18.37 42.67 25.44
CA ARG A 556 17.05 42.59 24.80
C ARG A 556 16.94 41.43 23.80
N VAL A 557 18.03 40.72 23.53
CA VAL A 557 18.11 39.71 22.47
C VAL A 557 18.23 38.32 23.08
N GLN A 558 17.47 37.38 22.53
CA GLN A 558 17.64 35.95 22.70
C GLN A 558 17.78 35.34 21.30
N MET A 559 18.65 34.36 21.14
CA MET A 559 18.92 33.75 19.84
C MET A 559 19.21 32.26 19.98
N THR A 560 18.69 31.48 19.05
CA THR A 560 19.09 30.08 18.84
C THR A 560 19.39 29.91 17.35
N THR A 561 20.46 29.22 17.00
CA THR A 561 20.85 28.96 15.59
C THR A 561 21.39 27.56 15.47
N ASN A 562 20.87 26.80 14.51
CA ASN A 562 21.29 25.43 14.22
C ASN A 562 21.68 25.33 12.75
N TYR A 563 22.82 24.70 12.50
CA TYR A 563 23.30 24.36 11.18
C TYR A 563 23.60 22.86 11.10
N THR A 564 23.16 22.23 10.02
CA THR A 564 23.44 20.83 9.72
C THR A 564 24.02 20.72 8.32
N LEU A 565 25.15 20.04 8.21
CA LEU A 565 25.69 19.48 6.97
C LEU A 565 25.43 17.98 6.97
N GLN A 566 24.68 17.44 6.01
CA GLN A 566 24.45 16.00 5.92
C GLN A 566 24.72 15.45 4.52
N PHE A 567 25.01 14.16 4.47
CA PHE A 567 25.06 13.33 3.28
C PHE A 567 24.29 12.06 3.57
N ALA A 568 23.16 11.87 2.89
CA ALA A 568 22.29 10.71 3.02
C ALA A 568 22.27 9.91 1.71
N ASP A 569 22.84 8.71 1.73
CA ASP A 569 22.94 7.80 0.57
C ASP A 569 22.37 6.42 0.94
N GLY A 570 21.67 5.76 0.03
CA GLY A 570 21.10 4.41 0.26
C GLY A 570 20.66 3.74 -1.04
N THR A 571 20.17 2.49 -0.99
CA THR A 571 19.82 1.75 -2.22
C THR A 571 18.40 2.04 -2.72
N GLY A 572 17.54 2.65 -1.88
CA GLY A 572 16.25 3.23 -2.25
C GLY A 572 15.89 4.46 -1.39
N SER A 573 15.06 5.37 -1.92
CA SER A 573 14.50 6.51 -1.17
C SER A 573 13.12 6.23 -0.57
N SER A 574 12.54 5.08 -0.89
CA SER A 574 11.22 4.60 -0.49
C SER A 574 11.12 3.09 -0.77
N ALA A 575 10.13 2.45 -0.16
CA ALA A 575 9.80 1.05 -0.42
C ALA A 575 9.60 0.72 -1.90
N SER A 576 9.11 1.68 -2.69
CA SER A 576 8.83 1.53 -4.13
C SER A 576 9.98 1.95 -5.06
N SER A 577 11.10 2.47 -4.54
CA SER A 577 12.18 3.04 -5.36
C SER A 577 12.81 2.03 -6.34
N GLY A 578 12.80 0.74 -6.00
CA GLY A 578 13.34 -0.34 -6.83
C GLY A 578 12.38 -0.86 -7.91
N TYR A 579 11.12 -0.44 -7.94
CA TYR A 579 10.07 -1.06 -8.78
C TYR A 579 10.45 -1.12 -10.28
N SER A 580 11.02 -0.05 -10.82
CA SER A 580 11.45 0.00 -12.24
C SER A 580 12.65 -0.89 -12.56
N LEU A 581 13.58 -1.06 -11.61
CA LEU A 581 14.74 -1.97 -11.76
C LEU A 581 14.30 -3.44 -11.70
N VAL A 582 13.34 -3.74 -10.82
CA VAL A 582 12.74 -5.07 -10.71
C VAL A 582 11.97 -5.42 -12.00
N ASN A 583 11.18 -4.48 -12.54
CA ASN A 583 10.48 -4.65 -13.82
C ASN A 583 11.40 -4.81 -15.04
N THR A 584 12.68 -4.45 -14.93
CA THR A 584 13.67 -4.63 -16.00
C THR A 584 14.53 -5.89 -15.82
N GLY A 585 14.19 -6.75 -14.86
CA GLY A 585 14.90 -8.00 -14.60
C GLY A 585 16.25 -7.81 -13.92
N GLN A 586 16.50 -6.66 -13.28
CA GLN A 586 17.76 -6.35 -12.60
C GLN A 586 17.59 -6.19 -11.08
N PRO A 587 16.90 -7.11 -10.36
CA PRO A 587 16.60 -6.95 -8.93
C PRO A 587 17.86 -6.94 -8.02
N ASN A 588 18.99 -7.45 -8.52
CA ASN A 588 20.25 -7.53 -7.80
C ASN A 588 21.14 -6.29 -7.96
N LEU A 589 20.79 -5.35 -8.86
CA LEU A 589 21.54 -4.12 -9.02
C LEU A 589 21.19 -3.14 -7.89
N ARG A 590 21.98 -3.17 -6.81
CA ARG A 590 21.85 -2.24 -5.68
C ARG A 590 23.09 -1.39 -5.58
N THR A 591 22.95 -0.12 -5.91
CA THR A 591 24.00 0.89 -5.75
C THR A 591 23.49 1.99 -4.85
N THR A 592 24.33 2.51 -3.97
CA THR A 592 23.96 3.63 -3.12
C THR A 592 23.83 4.91 -3.95
N ILE A 593 22.67 5.56 -3.86
CA ILE A 593 22.34 6.83 -4.50
C ILE A 593 21.92 7.86 -3.44
N PRO A 594 22.02 9.18 -3.72
CA PRO A 594 21.51 10.20 -2.81
C PRO A 594 20.02 9.98 -2.52
N LEU A 595 19.65 9.99 -1.26
CA LEU A 595 18.25 9.83 -0.84
C LEU A 595 17.45 11.10 -1.17
N SER A 596 16.16 10.96 -1.50
CA SER A 596 15.31 12.10 -1.88
C SER A 596 15.19 13.18 -0.79
N TYR A 597 15.45 12.80 0.47
CA TYR A 597 15.49 13.69 1.62
C TYR A 597 16.91 14.16 2.00
N ASP A 598 17.92 13.95 1.13
CA ASP A 598 19.29 14.44 1.35
C ASP A 598 19.40 15.96 1.16
N GLN A 599 19.13 16.72 2.22
CA GLN A 599 19.35 18.16 2.23
C GLN A 599 20.75 18.49 2.78
N ARG A 600 21.72 18.72 1.88
CA ARG A 600 23.14 18.92 2.26
C ARG A 600 23.36 20.00 3.29
N HIS A 601 22.76 21.17 3.13
CA HIS A 601 22.88 22.27 4.06
C HIS A 601 21.49 22.62 4.59
N ALA A 602 21.32 22.63 5.91
CA ALA A 602 20.13 23.12 6.58
C ALA A 602 20.54 24.12 7.67
N LEU A 603 19.90 25.28 7.68
CA LEU A 603 20.13 26.35 8.66
C LEU A 603 18.77 26.78 9.23
N SER A 604 18.65 26.81 10.54
CA SER A 604 17.52 27.41 11.24
C SER A 604 18.02 28.41 12.27
N ALA A 605 17.36 29.56 12.38
CA ALA A 605 17.66 30.54 13.40
C ALA A 605 16.38 31.16 13.96
N SER A 606 16.33 31.36 15.26
CA SER A 606 15.27 32.11 15.93
C SER A 606 15.91 33.25 16.71
N VAL A 607 15.50 34.48 16.44
CA VAL A 607 15.96 35.67 17.14
C VAL A 607 14.76 36.37 17.74
N ASP A 608 14.71 36.47 19.06
CA ASP A 608 13.70 37.25 19.77
C ASP A 608 14.33 38.51 20.34
N TYR A 609 13.75 39.65 19.98
CA TYR A 609 14.04 40.94 20.57
C TYR A 609 12.85 41.39 21.42
N ARG A 610 13.07 41.81 22.67
CA ARG A 610 12.00 42.31 23.55
C ARG A 610 12.45 43.52 24.36
N TYR A 611 11.58 44.53 24.41
CA TYR A 611 11.73 45.65 25.33
C TYR A 611 11.40 45.22 26.77
N LYS A 612 12.19 45.70 27.72
CA LYS A 612 11.97 45.45 29.15
C LYS A 612 10.86 46.35 29.71
N THR A 613 10.36 46.00 30.89
CA THR A 613 9.35 46.76 31.65
C THR A 613 9.98 47.68 32.68
N GLY A 614 9.18 48.63 33.18
CA GLY A 614 9.51 49.53 34.27
C GLY A 614 10.72 50.39 33.97
N ASP A 615 11.60 50.54 34.96
CA ASP A 615 12.77 51.42 34.88
C ASP A 615 13.88 50.87 33.98
N LYS A 616 13.75 49.61 33.55
CA LYS A 616 14.67 48.97 32.60
C LYS A 616 14.24 49.19 31.15
N TYR A 617 13.10 49.86 30.91
CA TYR A 617 12.66 50.25 29.57
C TYR A 617 13.61 51.29 28.99
N THR A 618 14.11 50.99 27.80
CA THR A 618 15.10 51.81 27.07
C THR A 618 14.64 52.03 25.62
N GLY A 619 13.33 52.02 25.39
CA GLY A 619 12.73 52.32 24.09
C GLY A 619 12.18 53.75 24.01
N PRO A 620 11.60 54.15 22.86
CA PRO A 620 11.01 55.47 22.68
C PRO A 620 9.89 55.78 23.68
N VAL A 621 9.99 56.93 24.35
CA VAL A 621 8.90 57.49 25.17
C VAL A 621 8.22 58.58 24.35
N LEU A 622 6.96 58.36 24.00
CA LEU A 622 6.15 59.31 23.23
C LEU A 622 4.99 59.77 24.10
N PHE A 623 4.78 61.09 24.20
CA PHE A 623 3.74 61.69 25.05
C PHE A 623 3.80 61.24 26.53
N GLY A 624 5.00 60.95 27.05
CA GLY A 624 5.21 60.43 28.40
C GLY A 624 4.87 58.94 28.57
N LEU A 625 4.46 58.24 27.50
CA LEU A 625 4.09 56.83 27.53
C LEU A 625 5.20 55.94 26.97
N LYS A 626 5.49 54.85 27.68
CA LYS A 626 6.43 53.78 27.26
C LYS A 626 5.74 52.87 26.25
N ILE A 627 5.49 53.37 25.04
CA ILE A 627 4.59 52.73 24.07
C ILE A 627 5.04 51.34 23.60
N PHE A 628 6.32 50.99 23.72
CA PHE A 628 6.83 49.66 23.38
C PHE A 628 7.22 48.83 24.61
N GLU A 629 6.78 49.24 25.80
CA GLU A 629 6.96 48.42 27.00
C GLU A 629 6.36 47.02 26.78
N ASP A 630 7.16 45.99 27.08
CA ASP A 630 6.87 44.57 26.83
C ASP A 630 6.39 44.24 25.40
N ALA A 631 6.83 45.04 24.43
CA ALA A 631 6.73 44.70 23.01
C ALA A 631 7.93 43.85 22.59
N GLY A 632 7.69 42.86 21.75
CA GLY A 632 8.71 41.98 21.19
C GLY A 632 8.51 41.69 19.71
N ALA A 633 9.61 41.28 19.08
CA ALA A 633 9.66 40.78 17.72
C ALA A 633 10.47 39.49 17.72
N ASN A 634 9.84 38.39 17.31
CA ASN A 634 10.50 37.12 17.09
C ASN A 634 10.61 36.87 15.58
N ILE A 635 11.82 36.64 15.10
CA ILE A 635 12.11 36.30 13.71
C ILE A 635 12.63 34.86 13.66
N MET A 636 11.98 34.02 12.87
CA MET A 636 12.40 32.65 12.60
C MET A 636 12.83 32.53 11.15
N MET A 637 14.07 32.16 10.93
CA MET A 637 14.66 31.91 9.62
C MET A 637 14.86 30.41 9.44
N SER A 638 14.55 29.90 8.26
CA SER A 638 14.94 28.56 7.79
C SER A 638 15.47 28.67 6.37
N ALA A 639 16.67 28.14 6.12
CA ALA A 639 17.28 28.07 4.81
C ALA A 639 17.80 26.65 4.58
N GLY A 640 17.66 26.14 3.35
CA GLY A 640 18.14 24.81 3.02
C GLY A 640 18.57 24.72 1.56
N SER A 641 19.63 23.97 1.29
CA SER A 641 19.96 23.57 -0.08
C SER A 641 18.85 22.67 -0.64
N GLY A 642 18.67 22.64 -1.96
CA GLY A 642 17.64 21.79 -2.54
C GLY A 642 17.91 20.29 -2.38
N THR A 643 16.82 19.57 -2.24
CA THR A 643 16.80 18.11 -2.15
C THR A 643 16.97 17.47 -3.54
N PRO A 644 17.44 16.21 -3.62
CA PRO A 644 17.61 15.51 -4.87
C PRO A 644 16.28 15.18 -5.57
N TYR A 645 16.31 15.13 -6.91
CA TYR A 645 15.24 14.59 -7.74
C TYR A 645 15.81 13.90 -8.98
N SER A 646 15.00 13.06 -9.61
CA SER A 646 15.36 12.31 -10.83
C SER A 646 14.86 13.04 -12.08
N ARG A 647 15.77 13.56 -12.91
CA ARG A 647 15.42 14.25 -14.15
C ARG A 647 14.98 13.24 -15.22
N GLN A 648 14.08 13.63 -16.13
CA GLN A 648 13.73 12.82 -17.31
C GLN A 648 14.26 13.46 -18.59
N SER A 649 14.48 12.64 -19.62
CA SER A 649 15.06 13.06 -20.90
C SER A 649 14.00 13.37 -21.96
N ASN A 650 12.85 12.72 -21.92
CA ASN A 650 11.72 12.93 -22.83
C ASN A 650 10.65 13.85 -22.23
N ILE A 651 9.88 14.51 -23.09
CA ILE A 651 8.68 15.25 -22.69
C ILE A 651 7.52 14.27 -22.55
N THR A 652 6.69 14.48 -21.53
CA THR A 652 5.47 13.69 -21.25
C THR A 652 4.33 14.64 -20.91
N GLN A 653 3.10 14.22 -21.14
CA GLN A 653 1.91 15.03 -20.86
C GLN A 653 1.53 14.97 -19.37
N GLU A 654 2.37 15.51 -18.49
CA GLU A 654 2.25 15.34 -17.02
C GLU A 654 0.98 15.95 -16.41
N ALA A 655 0.38 16.95 -17.05
CA ALA A 655 -0.82 17.62 -16.54
C ALA A 655 -2.14 16.91 -16.91
N ALA A 656 -2.09 15.83 -17.71
CA ALA A 656 -3.27 15.11 -18.17
C ALA A 656 -3.50 13.80 -17.42
N ASP A 657 -4.76 13.54 -17.08
CA ASP A 657 -5.22 12.34 -16.42
C ASP A 657 -5.48 11.21 -17.43
N GLY A 658 -5.06 9.99 -17.09
CA GLY A 658 -5.36 8.80 -17.90
C GLY A 658 -4.54 8.64 -19.18
N ILE A 659 -3.47 9.44 -19.37
CA ILE A 659 -2.50 9.28 -20.46
C ILE A 659 -1.31 8.49 -19.94
N ASN A 660 -1.00 7.37 -20.59
CA ASN A 660 0.07 6.46 -20.17
C ASN A 660 1.38 6.79 -20.90
N ASP A 661 2.01 7.90 -20.52
CA ASP A 661 3.32 8.30 -21.03
C ASP A 661 4.46 7.76 -20.13
N ARG A 662 5.43 7.09 -20.75
CA ARG A 662 6.58 6.54 -20.01
C ARG A 662 7.71 7.57 -19.90
N SER A 663 8.01 8.00 -18.67
CA SER A 663 9.21 8.81 -18.41
C SER A 663 10.50 8.00 -18.56
N THR A 664 11.51 8.59 -19.19
CA THR A 664 12.84 8.01 -19.39
C THR A 664 13.87 8.80 -18.57
N LEU A 665 14.54 8.14 -17.63
CA LEU A 665 15.51 8.76 -16.73
C LEU A 665 16.67 9.42 -17.51
N MET A 666 17.02 10.65 -17.14
CA MET A 666 18.21 11.35 -17.61
C MET A 666 19.30 11.31 -16.53
N GLY A 667 20.41 10.61 -16.80
CA GLY A 667 21.50 10.45 -15.84
C GLY A 667 21.19 9.39 -14.78
N SER A 668 21.43 9.71 -13.50
CA SER A 668 21.17 8.80 -12.38
C SER A 668 19.91 9.19 -11.62
N ILE A 669 19.31 8.20 -10.92
CA ILE A 669 18.26 8.45 -9.95
C ILE A 669 18.79 9.42 -8.90
N ASN A 670 17.99 10.45 -8.58
CA ASN A 670 18.34 11.52 -7.65
C ASN A 670 19.65 12.26 -8.00
N GLY A 671 20.02 12.29 -9.28
CA GLY A 671 21.23 12.97 -9.75
C GLY A 671 21.13 14.50 -9.86
N SER A 672 19.90 15.05 -9.92
CA SER A 672 19.65 16.49 -9.98
C SER A 672 19.17 17.03 -8.63
N ARG A 673 19.23 18.35 -8.40
CA ARG A 673 18.79 18.97 -7.14
C ARG A 673 17.89 20.16 -7.38
N LEU A 674 16.91 20.34 -6.49
CA LEU A 674 16.08 21.53 -6.45
C LEU A 674 16.92 22.78 -6.12
N PRO A 675 16.38 24.00 -6.34
CA PRO A 675 17.00 25.24 -5.88
C PRO A 675 17.04 25.35 -4.35
N TRP A 676 17.83 26.31 -3.85
CA TRP A 676 17.82 26.66 -2.43
C TRP A 676 16.46 27.22 -2.01
N GLN A 677 16.06 26.89 -0.79
CA GLN A 677 14.84 27.35 -0.17
C GLN A 677 15.18 28.28 1.00
N PHE A 678 14.45 29.39 1.12
CA PHE A 678 14.59 30.37 2.19
C PHE A 678 13.23 30.84 2.68
N ARG A 679 12.99 30.76 3.98
CA ARG A 679 11.76 31.22 4.60
C ARG A 679 12.08 32.00 5.87
N LEU A 680 11.44 33.16 5.98
CA LEU A 680 11.52 34.01 7.16
C LEU A 680 10.11 34.25 7.68
N ASN A 681 9.86 33.89 8.93
CA ASN A 681 8.61 34.16 9.63
C ASN A 681 8.88 35.20 10.72
N ALA A 682 7.90 36.07 10.98
CA ALA A 682 7.99 37.08 12.02
C ALA A 682 6.76 37.04 12.91
N LYS A 683 6.94 37.25 14.21
CA LYS A 683 5.86 37.48 15.16
C LYS A 683 6.17 38.74 15.95
N PHE A 684 5.38 39.78 15.73
CA PHE A 684 5.40 41.00 16.52
C PHE A 684 4.32 40.89 17.59
N ASN A 685 4.65 41.15 18.85
CA ASN A 685 3.66 41.09 19.91
C ASN A 685 3.88 42.16 20.98
N LYS A 686 2.82 42.45 21.73
CA LYS A 686 2.87 43.31 22.89
C LYS A 686 1.97 42.75 23.98
N ASN A 687 2.49 42.69 25.20
CA ASN A 687 1.72 42.36 26.38
C ASN A 687 1.14 43.64 27.01
N PHE A 688 -0.09 43.54 27.47
CA PHE A 688 -0.76 44.55 28.27
C PHE A 688 -1.16 43.91 29.59
N GLU A 689 -0.71 44.48 30.69
CA GLU A 689 -1.17 44.09 32.01
C GLU A 689 -2.50 44.80 32.32
N ILE A 690 -3.55 44.02 32.58
CA ILE A 690 -4.84 44.48 33.07
C ILE A 690 -4.87 44.20 34.57
N LYS A 691 -4.74 45.25 35.39
CA LYS A 691 -4.88 45.13 36.85
C LYS A 691 -6.34 45.25 37.24
N TRP A 692 -6.97 44.15 37.63
CA TRP A 692 -8.34 44.15 38.13
C TRP A 692 -8.42 44.66 39.57
N ASN A 693 -7.45 44.27 40.40
CA ASN A 693 -7.24 44.80 41.75
C ASN A 693 -5.78 44.56 42.20
N LYS A 694 -5.46 44.83 43.48
CA LYS A 694 -4.11 44.68 44.03
C LYS A 694 -3.54 43.24 43.99
N LYS A 695 -4.38 42.23 43.85
CA LYS A 695 -4.00 40.80 43.89
C LYS A 695 -4.30 40.05 42.59
N LYS A 696 -5.08 40.64 41.67
CA LYS A 696 -5.50 40.01 40.42
C LYS A 696 -5.10 40.89 39.24
N SER A 697 -4.22 40.36 38.39
CA SER A 697 -3.91 40.92 37.10
C SER A 697 -4.10 39.84 36.03
N SER A 698 -4.50 40.26 34.84
CA SER A 698 -4.51 39.41 33.65
C SER A 698 -3.62 40.04 32.60
N PHE A 699 -3.09 39.23 31.70
CA PHE A 699 -2.19 39.67 30.64
C PHE A 699 -2.85 39.44 29.29
N VAL A 700 -3.03 40.51 28.53
CA VAL A 700 -3.46 40.44 27.13
C VAL A 700 -2.21 40.49 26.25
N ASN A 701 -1.95 39.43 25.48
CA ASN A 701 -0.98 39.45 24.41
C ASN A 701 -1.69 39.75 23.09
N ALA A 702 -1.44 40.93 22.51
CA ALA A 702 -1.78 41.20 21.12
C ALA A 702 -0.61 40.86 20.22
N TYR A 703 -0.84 40.10 19.15
CA TYR A 703 0.23 39.70 18.23
C TYR A 703 -0.21 39.73 16.77
N LEU A 704 0.75 40.07 15.91
CA LEU A 704 0.73 39.90 14.48
C LEU A 704 1.81 38.90 14.10
N GLN A 705 1.42 37.75 13.58
CA GLN A 705 2.31 36.77 12.99
C GLN A 705 2.24 36.88 11.47
N ILE A 706 3.41 36.95 10.83
CA ILE A 706 3.59 36.97 9.39
C ILE A 706 4.42 35.75 9.03
N GLN A 707 3.82 34.78 8.34
CA GLN A 707 4.55 33.65 7.80
C GLN A 707 5.02 34.00 6.39
N ASN A 708 6.24 33.58 6.03
CA ASN A 708 6.88 33.98 4.78
C ASN A 708 6.89 35.52 4.58
N LEU A 709 7.49 36.23 5.53
CA LEU A 709 7.59 37.70 5.58
C LEU A 709 8.12 38.31 4.30
N LEU A 710 9.03 37.62 3.60
CA LEU A 710 9.60 38.11 2.32
C LEU A 710 8.74 37.75 1.11
N ASP A 711 7.70 36.93 1.28
CA ASP A 711 6.94 36.32 0.18
C ASP A 711 7.85 35.59 -0.82
N ALA A 712 8.85 34.89 -0.29
CA ALA A 712 9.77 34.11 -1.10
C ALA A 712 9.03 32.93 -1.73
N LYS A 713 9.13 32.80 -3.06
CA LYS A 713 8.60 31.66 -3.84
C LYS A 713 9.57 30.49 -3.77
N ASN A 714 9.50 29.68 -2.72
CA ASN A 714 10.37 28.51 -2.59
C ASN A 714 9.84 27.36 -3.45
N ILE A 715 10.66 26.86 -4.36
CA ILE A 715 10.36 25.73 -5.23
C ILE A 715 10.58 24.44 -4.44
N ILE A 716 9.50 23.68 -4.23
CA ILE A 716 9.50 22.39 -3.50
C ILE A 716 9.30 21.18 -4.43
N SER A 717 8.87 21.40 -5.66
CA SER A 717 8.79 20.39 -6.72
C SER A 717 8.95 21.05 -8.09
N VAL A 718 9.34 20.27 -9.11
CA VAL A 718 9.51 20.72 -10.50
C VAL A 718 9.07 19.63 -11.46
N TYR A 719 8.70 20.02 -12.68
CA TYR A 719 8.51 19.07 -13.78
C TYR A 719 9.84 18.42 -14.14
N ARG A 720 9.85 17.09 -14.25
CA ARG A 720 11.11 16.32 -14.33
C ARG A 720 11.86 16.54 -15.63
N ALA A 721 11.17 16.87 -16.73
CA ALA A 721 11.80 17.09 -18.04
C ALA A 721 12.56 18.41 -18.09
N THR A 722 11.85 19.49 -17.76
CA THR A 722 12.34 20.86 -17.86
C THR A 722 13.17 21.27 -16.65
N GLY A 723 12.90 20.68 -15.48
CA GLY A 723 13.40 21.17 -14.20
C GLY A 723 12.75 22.49 -13.76
N ASN A 724 11.66 22.91 -14.40
CA ASN A 724 10.92 24.14 -14.12
C ASN A 724 9.63 23.80 -13.34
N PRO A 725 9.24 24.56 -12.30
CA PRO A 725 7.96 24.39 -11.63
C PRO A 725 6.72 24.79 -12.47
N GLU A 726 6.85 25.59 -13.52
CA GLU A 726 5.71 26.19 -14.24
C GLU A 726 5.50 25.66 -15.67
N ASP A 727 6.39 24.79 -16.15
CA ASP A 727 6.35 24.31 -17.53
C ASP A 727 6.86 22.86 -17.60
N ASP A 728 6.04 21.95 -18.07
CA ASP A 728 6.39 20.55 -18.32
C ASP A 728 7.05 20.34 -19.70
N GLY A 729 7.04 21.37 -20.55
CA GLY A 729 7.58 21.37 -21.91
C GLY A 729 6.61 20.88 -22.98
N TYR A 730 5.44 20.34 -22.62
CA TYR A 730 4.53 19.69 -23.57
C TYR A 730 4.00 20.65 -24.63
N LEU A 731 3.60 21.87 -24.24
CA LEU A 731 3.01 22.84 -25.16
C LEU A 731 4.00 23.35 -26.22
N THR A 732 5.30 23.28 -25.94
CA THR A 732 6.37 23.79 -26.82
C THR A 732 7.14 22.69 -27.56
N ALA A 733 6.98 21.42 -27.15
CA ALA A 733 7.62 20.28 -27.78
C ALA A 733 7.17 20.11 -29.23
N ALA A 734 8.11 19.83 -30.14
CA ALA A 734 7.82 19.67 -31.56
C ALA A 734 6.94 18.44 -31.82
N GLU A 735 7.17 17.34 -31.11
CA GLU A 735 6.37 16.11 -31.20
C GLU A 735 4.89 16.32 -30.85
N SER A 736 4.58 17.19 -29.89
CA SER A 736 3.22 17.42 -29.41
C SER A 736 2.39 18.34 -30.33
N GLN A 737 3.01 19.08 -31.25
CA GLN A 737 2.29 20.09 -32.04
C GLN A 737 1.19 19.50 -32.92
N ASN A 738 1.44 18.33 -33.53
CA ASN A 738 0.43 17.67 -34.36
C ASN A 738 -0.79 17.23 -33.54
N ASP A 739 -0.57 16.68 -32.35
CA ASP A 739 -1.65 16.30 -31.44
C ASP A 739 -2.48 17.52 -31.00
N ILE A 740 -1.82 18.60 -30.59
CA ILE A 740 -2.49 19.83 -30.15
C ILE A 740 -3.34 20.43 -31.29
N MET A 741 -2.82 20.43 -32.52
CA MET A 741 -3.54 20.93 -33.69
C MET A 741 -4.70 20.03 -34.11
N SER A 742 -4.72 18.77 -33.69
CA SER A 742 -5.82 17.82 -33.93
C SER A 742 -6.99 17.95 -32.94
N ARG A 743 -6.80 18.69 -31.83
CA ARG A 743 -7.85 18.90 -30.82
C ARG A 743 -8.99 19.75 -31.40
N ASN A 744 -10.21 19.52 -30.90
CA ASN A 744 -11.42 20.25 -31.32
C ASN A 744 -11.23 21.77 -31.37
N ASN A 745 -10.50 22.33 -30.41
CA ASN A 745 -10.05 23.73 -30.44
C ASN A 745 -8.63 23.83 -29.84
N PRO A 746 -7.58 24.01 -30.66
CA PRO A 746 -6.20 24.06 -30.19
C PRO A 746 -5.93 25.19 -29.18
N ASP A 747 -6.50 26.37 -29.37
CA ASP A 747 -6.30 27.51 -28.47
C ASP A 747 -6.91 27.25 -27.08
N SER A 748 -8.10 26.66 -27.04
CA SER A 748 -8.77 26.26 -25.81
C SER A 748 -7.98 25.17 -25.08
N PHE A 749 -7.46 24.19 -25.83
CA PHE A 749 -6.59 23.15 -25.27
C PHE A 749 -5.34 23.78 -24.64
N ARG A 750 -4.62 24.64 -25.37
CA ARG A 750 -3.40 25.30 -24.86
C ARG A 750 -3.67 26.09 -23.58
N TYR A 751 -4.77 26.85 -23.56
CA TYR A 751 -5.16 27.60 -22.38
C TYR A 751 -5.46 26.69 -21.19
N LEU A 752 -6.32 25.69 -21.36
CA LEU A 752 -6.69 24.75 -20.29
C LEU A 752 -5.48 23.94 -19.81
N TYR A 753 -4.62 23.50 -20.73
CA TYR A 753 -3.39 22.79 -20.40
C TYR A 753 -2.44 23.68 -19.59
N SER A 754 -2.25 24.94 -19.98
CA SER A 754 -1.41 25.88 -19.22
C SER A 754 -1.92 26.13 -17.79
N LEU A 755 -3.24 26.06 -17.57
CA LEU A 755 -3.83 26.14 -16.23
C LEU A 755 -3.57 24.86 -15.42
N ALA A 756 -3.66 23.69 -16.05
CA ALA A 756 -3.39 22.40 -15.41
C ALA A 756 -1.90 22.24 -15.04
N VAL A 757 -1.00 22.71 -15.91
CA VAL A 757 0.46 22.74 -15.66
C VAL A 757 0.83 23.76 -14.56
N ASN A 758 0.05 24.83 -14.39
CA ASN A 758 0.31 25.80 -13.34
C ASN A 758 -0.13 25.26 -11.97
N ASN A 759 0.70 24.41 -11.38
CA ASN A 759 0.42 23.69 -10.15
C ASN A 759 1.00 24.43 -8.92
N PRO A 760 0.16 25.01 -8.03
CA PRO A 760 0.63 25.71 -6.84
C PRO A 760 1.39 24.81 -5.84
N SER A 761 1.21 23.48 -5.91
CA SER A 761 1.91 22.53 -5.05
C SER A 761 3.42 22.43 -5.33
N HIS A 762 3.90 23.01 -6.43
CA HIS A 762 5.33 23.15 -6.71
C HIS A 762 6.01 24.24 -5.85
N TYR A 763 5.22 25.06 -5.16
CA TYR A 763 5.70 26.15 -4.33
C TYR A 763 5.31 25.99 -2.85
N SER A 764 6.15 26.50 -1.95
CA SER A 764 5.76 26.66 -0.56
C SER A 764 4.62 27.67 -0.42
N LEU A 765 3.83 27.55 0.66
CA LEU A 765 2.75 28.49 0.96
C LEU A 765 3.19 29.97 0.88
N PRO A 766 2.36 30.85 0.28
CA PRO A 766 2.65 32.27 0.14
C PRO A 766 2.61 32.97 1.51
N ARG A 767 2.90 34.29 1.52
CA ARG A 767 2.79 35.10 2.73
C ARG A 767 1.39 35.01 3.36
N THR A 768 1.35 34.71 4.66
CA THR A 768 0.09 34.73 5.44
C THR A 768 0.21 35.62 6.67
N PHE A 769 -0.87 36.32 6.99
CA PHE A 769 -0.98 37.18 8.17
C PHE A 769 -1.95 36.54 9.16
N ARG A 770 -1.58 36.52 10.44
CA ARG A 770 -2.45 36.11 11.54
C ARG A 770 -2.40 37.16 12.63
N LEU A 771 -3.53 37.81 12.87
CA LEU A 771 -3.72 38.71 14.00
C LEU A 771 -4.44 37.93 15.10
N GLY A 772 -3.98 38.07 16.34
CA GLY A 772 -4.62 37.40 17.47
C GLY A 772 -4.46 38.14 18.79
N LEU A 773 -5.37 37.83 19.70
CA LEU A 773 -5.35 38.24 21.09
C LEU A 773 -5.36 36.97 21.95
N SER A 774 -4.50 36.92 22.96
CA SER A 774 -4.52 35.88 23.98
C SER A 774 -4.65 36.54 25.35
N LEU A 775 -5.56 36.05 26.17
CA LEU A 775 -5.79 36.51 27.54
C LEU A 775 -5.35 35.41 28.50
N THR A 776 -4.43 35.73 29.39
CA THR A 776 -3.99 34.86 30.48
C THR A 776 -4.46 35.45 31.80
N PHE A 777 -5.16 34.64 32.60
CA PHE A 777 -5.77 35.05 33.86
C PHE A 777 -4.89 34.81 35.07
#